data_AF-A0AA40ESU9-F1
#
_entry.id   AF-A0AA40ESU9-F1
#
_cell.length_a   1.000
_cell.length_b   1.000
_cell.length_c   1.000
_cell.angle_alpha   90.00
_cell.angle_beta   90.00
_cell.angle_gamma   90.00
#
_symmetry.space_group_name_H-M   'P 1'
#
loop_
_entity.id
_entity.type
_entity.pdbx_description
1 polymer ?
#
loop_
_entity_poly.entity_id
_entity_poly.type
_entity_poly.pdbx_seq_one_letter_code
_entity_poly.pdbx_strand_id
1 'polypeptide(L)'
;MRSFTPKGDPPGSARRPSASSTGAPNFRATVAGGASRPTLSSQSRIAAFRNSTTSQPSYNLLTGESNPNPRASTMARPSSRLSGPSGPSPARESRESSKENHEPAESDEYDKQRKLIEDLRAEVGTLKYQISSYEQEKELARLQMENEMRDTKRRAEDDFKAKQAAESEKGRAQRQVEALQTELDELRAEQEQQKRELEAKARSALDEARLLQEQLEDLNAEKDEAARMAEREVNDLKAKLASSQRIQHELEEESRAREEILEKVQAALTEKDETIGELEAQVLMLKAQTGDAETIAVIRRELSDQVTHIRALEAKNREQITELKHLRQVHKAVEVVEEEKRTLQRKMEAAHAVEQQLAEERTQRQRLEDERLAWAAYLQSEGQAEFDSPEEVARALVAERLNSAALLEKIGSLQPEVADRDNIIKSLEDEKASLLEQIEKVKASGGSSAGNDKARARLDRQRALAVKEVEYLRAQLKTFDMEDITMQPETVDEQKAQRIQELEDLVDQYKTEVTTLHADLTSLESASMSPVQPVTGSKRPRSDSHDDTESEHLGQLARKNRKLQAELSDLQQNLHLLQKEHSVTLEQLSKAKERASTRILSLRSNPTSDYEAVKTATLAALKAENAELVAHIQRQPTLFATIPTSQLAAAQREIAEAKTEVASAHKSSRRLKEVWAAKSAEFKEAVFSTLGWTVSFIPGGR
;
A
#
# COMPACT_ATOMS: atom_id res chain seq x y z
N MET A 1 73.69 26.12 30.17
CA MET A 1 74.55 26.56 31.29
C MET A 1 73.69 26.76 32.52
N ARG A 2 74.23 26.47 33.72
CA ARG A 2 74.01 27.07 35.07
C ARG A 2 72.65 27.75 35.41
N SER A 3 72.05 27.58 36.60
CA SER A 3 72.35 26.72 37.77
C SER A 3 71.31 26.92 38.91
N PHE A 4 71.01 25.85 39.67
CA PHE A 4 70.76 25.78 41.14
C PHE A 4 69.90 26.88 41.83
N THR A 5 68.65 26.64 42.28
CA THR A 5 68.14 25.87 43.48
C THR A 5 67.94 26.77 44.75
N PRO A 6 67.57 26.28 45.96
CA PRO A 6 66.14 26.19 46.36
C PRO A 6 65.80 26.69 47.80
N LYS A 7 64.51 26.60 48.21
CA LYS A 7 64.05 26.36 49.62
C LYS A 7 62.51 26.30 49.74
N GLY A 8 61.97 25.41 50.61
CA GLY A 8 60.60 25.61 51.14
C GLY A 8 59.73 24.41 51.57
N ASP A 9 60.21 23.45 52.37
CA ASP A 9 59.35 22.43 53.00
C ASP A 9 58.60 22.93 54.26
N PRO A 10 57.36 22.48 54.48
CA PRO A 10 56.74 22.31 55.81
C PRO A 10 56.29 20.84 56.07
N PRO A 11 55.92 20.45 57.31
CA PRO A 11 56.40 19.17 57.86
C PRO A 11 55.41 17.98 57.81
N GLY A 12 55.96 16.77 57.95
CA GLY A 12 55.20 15.52 58.07
C GLY A 12 54.59 15.27 59.45
N SER A 13 53.70 14.26 59.52
CA SER A 13 53.10 13.75 60.78
C SER A 13 53.32 12.24 60.93
N ALA A 14 53.35 11.75 62.17
CA ALA A 14 54.00 10.51 62.56
C ALA A 14 53.23 9.22 62.23
N ARG A 15 53.98 8.10 62.18
CA ARG A 15 53.49 6.72 61.97
C ARG A 15 54.08 5.78 63.02
N ARG A 16 53.27 5.24 63.96
CA ARG A 16 53.56 4.07 64.86
C ARG A 16 52.42 3.87 65.88
N PRO A 17 52.28 2.71 66.57
CA PRO A 17 52.05 1.37 66.01
C PRO A 17 50.92 0.59 66.75
N SER A 18 50.80 -0.71 66.46
CA SER A 18 49.83 -1.66 67.04
C SER A 18 50.10 -2.11 68.48
N ALA A 19 49.02 -2.38 69.24
CA ALA A 19 48.99 -3.25 70.44
C ALA A 19 47.59 -3.91 70.58
N SER A 20 47.40 -4.85 71.51
CA SER A 20 46.29 -5.83 71.51
C SER A 20 45.57 -6.03 72.86
N SER A 21 44.42 -6.73 72.82
CA SER A 21 43.61 -7.23 73.97
C SER A 21 42.88 -6.13 74.79
N THR A 22 41.78 -6.38 75.52
CA THR A 22 41.02 -7.62 75.85
C THR A 22 39.52 -7.30 76.01
N GLY A 23 38.59 -8.24 75.78
CA GLY A 23 37.20 -8.09 76.25
C GLY A 23 36.11 -8.76 75.40
N ALA A 24 35.74 -9.99 75.74
CA ALA A 24 34.52 -10.70 75.30
C ALA A 24 33.49 -10.69 76.49
N PRO A 25 32.24 -11.22 76.42
CA PRO A 25 31.71 -12.17 75.42
C PRO A 25 30.21 -12.02 75.02
N ASN A 26 29.69 -13.06 74.35
CA ASN A 26 28.28 -13.39 74.01
C ASN A 26 27.74 -12.69 72.73
N PHE A 27 27.05 -13.36 71.79
CA PHE A 27 26.43 -14.71 71.77
C PHE A 27 26.87 -15.62 70.58
N ARG A 28 26.32 -16.84 70.51
CA ARG A 28 26.66 -18.01 69.67
C ARG A 28 25.38 -18.87 69.48
N ALA A 29 25.11 -19.68 68.45
CA ALA A 29 25.88 -20.35 67.38
C ALA A 29 25.07 -20.29 66.02
N THR A 30 25.40 -20.77 64.81
CA THR A 30 26.08 -21.97 64.20
C THR A 30 25.30 -23.31 64.31
N VAL A 31 25.24 -24.23 63.34
CA VAL A 31 25.88 -24.40 62.01
C VAL A 31 25.01 -25.29 61.08
N ALA A 32 25.46 -25.50 59.83
CA ALA A 32 24.89 -26.25 58.69
C ALA A 32 24.16 -27.61 58.89
N GLY A 33 23.36 -27.99 57.86
CA GLY A 33 23.53 -29.30 57.19
C GLY A 33 22.30 -30.21 56.99
N GLY A 34 22.21 -30.85 55.81
CA GLY A 34 21.81 -32.26 55.67
C GLY A 34 20.33 -32.67 55.50
N ALA A 35 19.89 -32.74 54.24
CA ALA A 35 19.08 -33.81 53.59
C ALA A 35 17.84 -34.50 54.24
N SER A 36 16.92 -34.89 53.35
CA SER A 36 15.98 -36.04 53.43
C SER A 36 14.58 -35.90 54.08
N ARG A 37 13.58 -36.35 53.30
CA ARG A 37 12.24 -36.89 53.68
C ARG A 37 12.37 -38.02 54.75
N PRO A 38 11.33 -38.40 55.55
CA PRO A 38 9.98 -38.75 55.02
C PRO A 38 8.70 -38.69 55.94
N THR A 39 7.53 -38.88 55.29
CA THR A 39 6.30 -39.61 55.72
C THR A 39 5.38 -39.25 56.92
N LEU A 40 4.05 -39.29 56.63
CA LEU A 40 2.90 -39.85 57.42
C LEU A 40 2.45 -39.14 58.73
N SER A 41 1.17 -38.75 58.94
CA SER A 41 -0.03 -39.63 59.04
C SER A 41 -1.33 -38.86 59.43
N SER A 42 -2.44 -39.60 59.70
CA SER A 42 -3.85 -39.18 59.99
C SER A 42 -4.69 -38.87 58.73
N GLN A 43 -5.69 -39.64 58.27
CA GLN A 43 -6.75 -40.50 58.86
C GLN A 43 -7.84 -39.70 59.60
N SER A 44 -9.15 -40.01 59.52
CA SER A 44 -9.91 -41.25 59.17
C SER A 44 -10.85 -41.06 57.94
N ARG A 45 -11.26 -42.06 57.13
CA ARG A 45 -12.16 -43.25 57.31
C ARG A 45 -13.58 -42.85 57.76
N ILE A 46 -14.68 -43.33 57.15
CA ILE A 46 -15.16 -44.74 56.99
C ILE A 46 -15.56 -45.07 55.52
N ALA A 47 -15.82 -46.35 55.17
CA ALA A 47 -16.11 -46.82 53.81
C ALA A 47 -17.17 -47.96 53.75
N ALA A 48 -17.77 -48.21 52.57
CA ALA A 48 -18.60 -49.39 52.30
C ALA A 48 -18.59 -49.85 50.80
N PHE A 49 -17.84 -50.92 50.54
CA PHE A 49 -17.93 -51.99 49.51
C PHE A 49 -18.80 -51.89 48.22
N ARG A 50 -18.12 -52.16 47.07
CA ARG A 50 -18.47 -53.06 45.92
C ARG A 50 -19.74 -52.73 45.07
N ASN A 51 -19.81 -53.04 43.76
CA ASN A 51 -19.00 -53.94 42.92
C ASN A 51 -18.90 -53.49 41.43
N SER A 52 -18.05 -54.20 40.69
CA SER A 52 -17.77 -54.33 39.24
C SER A 52 -18.95 -54.16 38.22
N THR A 53 -18.80 -53.92 36.90
CA THR A 53 -17.60 -53.84 36.01
C THR A 53 -17.86 -53.11 34.68
N THR A 54 -16.81 -52.55 34.09
CA THR A 54 -16.47 -52.27 32.66
C THR A 54 -17.39 -52.81 31.54
N SER A 55 -17.82 -51.94 30.61
CA SER A 55 -17.22 -51.83 29.25
C SER A 55 -17.75 -50.64 28.42
N GLN A 56 -16.88 -50.09 27.57
CA GLN A 56 -17.18 -49.21 26.42
C GLN A 56 -17.00 -50.06 25.11
N PRO A 57 -16.80 -49.53 23.88
CA PRO A 57 -17.85 -49.53 22.86
C PRO A 57 -17.42 -50.18 21.53
N SER A 58 -18.32 -50.19 20.52
CA SER A 58 -17.96 -49.99 19.10
C SER A 58 -19.20 -50.02 18.20
N TYR A 59 -19.06 -49.40 17.02
CA TYR A 59 -20.08 -49.32 15.96
C TYR A 59 -19.31 -49.34 14.63
N ASN A 60 -19.71 -50.16 13.63
CA ASN A 60 -19.23 -49.94 12.26
C ASN A 60 -20.10 -50.58 11.17
N LEU A 61 -19.90 -50.08 9.96
CA LEU A 61 -20.48 -50.48 8.68
C LEU A 61 -20.29 -51.98 8.36
N LEU A 62 -21.40 -52.69 8.11
CA LEU A 62 -21.69 -53.29 6.79
C LEU A 62 -23.15 -53.75 6.69
N THR A 63 -23.64 -53.96 5.46
CA THR A 63 -24.93 -54.58 5.09
C THR A 63 -26.20 -54.04 5.76
N GLY A 64 -27.07 -53.40 4.97
CA GLY A 64 -28.48 -53.25 5.30
C GLY A 64 -29.35 -53.84 4.19
N GLU A 65 -30.30 -54.72 4.52
CA GLU A 65 -31.48 -54.99 3.69
C GLU A 65 -32.53 -55.86 4.43
N SER A 66 -33.83 -55.55 4.20
CA SER A 66 -34.99 -56.43 4.45
C SER A 66 -35.29 -56.85 5.92
N ASN A 67 -36.47 -57.36 6.30
CA ASN A 67 -37.73 -57.59 5.58
C ASN A 67 -38.93 -57.48 6.58
N PRO A 68 -40.18 -57.24 6.14
CA PRO A 68 -41.31 -56.99 7.07
C PRO A 68 -42.18 -58.23 7.36
N ASN A 69 -42.74 -58.29 8.57
CA ASN A 69 -44.03 -58.93 8.86
C ASN A 69 -44.52 -58.58 10.28
N PRO A 70 -45.83 -58.52 10.52
CA PRO A 70 -46.37 -59.44 11.54
C PRO A 70 -47.76 -60.03 11.20
N ARG A 71 -48.04 -61.22 11.77
CA ARG A 71 -49.39 -61.75 11.98
C ARG A 71 -49.56 -62.15 13.46
N ALA A 72 -50.77 -61.95 13.97
CA ALA A 72 -51.53 -62.64 15.06
C ALA A 72 -50.80 -63.72 15.93
N SER A 73 -51.09 -64.01 17.22
CA SER A 73 -52.21 -63.73 18.15
C SER A 73 -51.78 -64.16 19.60
N THR A 74 -52.56 -64.30 20.70
CA THR A 74 -53.97 -64.06 21.12
C THR A 74 -54.03 -64.10 22.66
N MET A 75 -54.85 -63.28 23.34
CA MET A 75 -55.56 -63.62 24.61
C MET A 75 -56.76 -62.64 24.77
N ALA A 76 -58.04 -63.06 24.93
CA ALA A 76 -58.68 -63.77 26.06
C ALA A 76 -58.89 -62.85 27.29
N ARG A 77 -60.04 -62.77 27.99
CA ARG A 77 -61.29 -63.58 28.13
C ARG A 77 -62.30 -62.75 29.02
N PRO A 78 -63.46 -63.22 29.53
CA PRO A 78 -64.52 -64.11 29.00
C PRO A 78 -66.00 -63.63 29.30
N SER A 79 -66.99 -64.45 28.88
CA SER A 79 -68.29 -64.73 29.55
C SER A 79 -69.48 -63.73 29.51
N SER A 80 -70.76 -64.17 29.50
CA SER A 80 -71.37 -65.49 29.15
C SER A 80 -72.93 -65.48 29.19
N ARG A 81 -73.59 -66.41 28.44
CA ARG A 81 -75.02 -66.86 28.56
C ARG A 81 -76.09 -65.81 28.15
N LEU A 82 -77.29 -66.09 27.62
CA LEU A 82 -78.01 -67.25 27.00
C LEU A 82 -79.21 -66.63 26.19
N SER A 83 -80.01 -67.24 25.30
CA SER A 83 -80.29 -68.63 24.84
C SER A 83 -80.76 -68.64 23.36
N GLY A 84 -81.19 -69.79 22.82
CA GLY A 84 -82.11 -69.90 21.66
C GLY A 84 -83.46 -70.55 22.10
N PRO A 85 -84.24 -71.24 21.21
CA PRO A 85 -83.93 -71.60 19.81
C PRO A 85 -85.14 -71.55 18.82
N SER A 86 -84.98 -72.23 17.67
CA SER A 86 -86.01 -72.87 16.80
C SER A 86 -86.74 -72.06 15.71
N GLY A 87 -86.77 -72.66 14.50
CA GLY A 87 -87.91 -72.61 13.56
C GLY A 87 -88.70 -73.95 13.67
N PRO A 88 -89.64 -74.30 12.75
CA PRO A 88 -89.42 -74.28 11.30
C PRO A 88 -90.67 -73.97 10.42
N SER A 89 -90.51 -74.17 9.10
CA SER A 89 -91.53 -74.49 8.09
C SER A 89 -92.52 -73.41 7.58
N PRO A 90 -92.78 -73.36 6.24
CA PRO A 90 -93.82 -72.53 5.63
C PRO A 90 -95.03 -73.34 5.10
N ALA A 91 -96.24 -72.78 5.19
CA ALA A 91 -97.38 -73.11 4.31
C ALA A 91 -98.51 -72.05 4.41
N ARG A 92 -99.20 -71.84 3.27
CA ARG A 92 -100.65 -71.55 3.01
C ARG A 92 -101.58 -71.12 4.17
N GLU A 93 -102.66 -70.36 3.95
CA GLU A 93 -103.45 -70.02 2.74
C GLU A 93 -103.90 -68.53 2.84
N SER A 94 -104.74 -67.87 2.02
CA SER A 94 -105.80 -68.32 1.09
C SER A 94 -105.93 -67.42 -0.14
N ARG A 95 -106.38 -67.99 -1.26
CA ARG A 95 -107.11 -67.26 -2.31
C ARG A 95 -108.01 -68.23 -3.09
N GLU A 96 -109.21 -68.49 -2.56
CA GLU A 96 -110.19 -69.37 -3.20
C GLU A 96 -110.93 -68.68 -4.35
N SER A 97 -111.45 -69.50 -5.27
CA SER A 97 -112.20 -69.06 -6.44
C SER A 97 -113.06 -70.20 -6.97
N SER A 98 -114.30 -70.32 -6.49
CA SER A 98 -115.41 -70.98 -7.21
C SER A 98 -116.77 -70.69 -6.60
N LYS A 99 -117.79 -70.81 -7.47
CA LYS A 99 -119.24 -70.76 -7.24
C LYS A 99 -119.73 -71.47 -5.96
N GLU A 100 -120.79 -70.95 -5.34
CA GLU A 100 -122.18 -71.46 -5.52
C GLU A 100 -123.21 -70.40 -5.07
N ASN A 101 -124.51 -70.64 -5.29
CA ASN A 101 -125.60 -69.70 -4.97
C ASN A 101 -126.05 -69.80 -3.51
N HIS A 102 -126.49 -68.69 -2.91
CA HIS A 102 -127.90 -68.46 -2.58
C HIS A 102 -128.14 -67.10 -1.87
N GLU A 103 -129.26 -66.46 -2.19
CA GLU A 103 -129.83 -65.34 -1.43
C GLU A 103 -130.50 -65.86 -0.14
N PRO A 104 -130.60 -65.03 0.91
CA PRO A 104 -131.83 -64.25 1.10
C PRO A 104 -131.59 -62.74 1.29
N ALA A 105 -132.67 -61.95 1.20
CA ALA A 105 -132.65 -60.49 1.17
C ALA A 105 -132.34 -59.80 2.53
N GLU A 106 -132.19 -58.47 2.47
CA GLU A 106 -132.06 -57.51 3.60
C GLU A 106 -130.68 -57.38 4.29
N SER A 107 -129.55 -57.55 3.57
CA SER A 107 -128.19 -57.28 4.10
C SER A 107 -127.63 -55.87 3.81
N ASP A 108 -128.31 -55.11 2.95
CA ASP A 108 -127.74 -54.03 2.15
C ASP A 108 -127.18 -52.83 2.96
N GLU A 109 -127.58 -52.65 4.21
CA GLU A 109 -127.02 -51.63 5.12
C GLU A 109 -125.83 -52.14 5.94
N TYR A 110 -125.85 -53.41 6.36
CA TYR A 110 -124.73 -54.04 7.06
C TYR A 110 -123.50 -54.20 6.16
N ASP A 111 -123.69 -54.47 4.87
CA ASP A 111 -122.58 -54.57 3.92
C ASP A 111 -121.94 -53.21 3.60
N LYS A 112 -122.71 -52.12 3.67
CA LYS A 112 -122.17 -50.74 3.59
C LYS A 112 -121.34 -50.39 4.83
N GLN A 113 -121.81 -50.78 6.02
CA GLN A 113 -121.06 -50.60 7.27
C GLN A 113 -119.81 -51.49 7.33
N ARG A 114 -119.86 -52.74 6.86
CA ARG A 114 -118.69 -53.62 6.74
C ARG A 114 -117.62 -53.03 5.83
N LYS A 115 -117.98 -52.55 4.64
CA LYS A 115 -117.05 -51.90 3.71
C LYS A 115 -116.38 -50.69 4.34
N LEU A 116 -117.16 -49.78 4.96
CA LEU A 116 -116.59 -48.66 5.73
C LEU A 116 -115.63 -49.10 6.85
N ILE A 117 -115.94 -50.19 7.56
CA ILE A 117 -115.06 -50.74 8.61
C ILE A 117 -113.80 -51.41 8.01
N GLU A 118 -113.89 -52.01 6.83
CA GLU A 118 -112.77 -52.63 6.12
C GLU A 118 -111.86 -51.58 5.46
N ASP A 119 -112.43 -50.53 4.87
CA ASP A 119 -111.73 -49.35 4.37
C ASP A 119 -111.00 -48.62 5.50
N LEU A 120 -111.69 -48.32 6.62
CA LEU A 120 -111.07 -47.75 7.82
C LEU A 120 -110.00 -48.67 8.44
N ARG A 121 -110.12 -50.00 8.31
CA ARG A 121 -109.06 -50.95 8.72
C ARG A 121 -107.88 -50.95 7.76
N ALA A 122 -108.11 -50.76 6.46
CA ALA A 122 -107.06 -50.61 5.47
C ALA A 122 -106.31 -49.28 5.67
N GLU A 123 -107.03 -48.17 5.90
CA GLU A 123 -106.45 -46.87 6.28
C GLU A 123 -105.67 -46.95 7.59
N VAL A 124 -106.23 -47.53 8.65
CA VAL A 124 -105.50 -47.75 9.91
C VAL A 124 -104.30 -48.70 9.71
N GLY A 125 -104.38 -49.65 8.78
CA GLY A 125 -103.28 -50.53 8.40
C GLY A 125 -102.14 -49.80 7.68
N THR A 126 -102.46 -48.97 6.67
CA THR A 126 -101.48 -48.18 5.94
C THR A 126 -100.89 -47.07 6.80
N LEU A 127 -101.68 -46.41 7.65
CA LEU A 127 -101.20 -45.45 8.65
C LEU A 127 -100.26 -46.12 9.67
N LYS A 128 -100.59 -47.34 10.15
CA LYS A 128 -99.66 -48.11 11.01
C LYS A 128 -98.36 -48.47 10.30
N TYR A 129 -98.43 -48.87 9.03
CA TYR A 129 -97.23 -49.13 8.23
C TYR A 129 -96.39 -47.87 8.03
N GLN A 130 -97.01 -46.74 7.67
CA GLN A 130 -96.34 -45.44 7.54
C GLN A 130 -95.71 -44.99 8.86
N ILE A 131 -96.42 -45.12 9.99
CA ILE A 131 -95.88 -44.84 11.33
C ILE A 131 -94.66 -45.73 11.59
N SER A 132 -94.74 -47.04 11.35
CA SER A 132 -93.61 -47.94 11.56
C SER A 132 -92.43 -47.71 10.59
N SER A 133 -92.69 -47.23 9.37
CA SER A 133 -91.65 -46.80 8.42
C SER A 133 -90.96 -45.54 8.92
N TYR A 134 -91.73 -44.52 9.34
CA TYR A 134 -91.17 -43.29 9.92
C TYR A 134 -90.44 -43.54 11.25
N GLU A 135 -90.88 -44.52 12.05
CA GLU A 135 -90.16 -44.96 13.25
C GLU A 135 -88.82 -45.62 12.88
N GLN A 136 -88.81 -46.54 11.90
CA GLN A 136 -87.58 -47.17 11.41
C GLN A 136 -86.63 -46.18 10.73
N GLU A 137 -87.14 -45.27 9.90
CA GLU A 137 -86.36 -44.19 9.27
C GLU A 137 -85.76 -43.24 10.32
N LYS A 138 -86.52 -42.90 11.36
CA LYS A 138 -86.06 -42.10 12.50
C LYS A 138 -85.02 -42.83 13.35
N GLU A 139 -85.15 -44.15 13.52
CA GLU A 139 -84.12 -44.96 14.19
C GLU A 139 -82.85 -45.10 13.35
N LEU A 140 -82.97 -45.30 12.03
CA LEU A 140 -81.84 -45.32 11.10
C LEU A 140 -81.12 -43.96 11.06
N ALA A 141 -81.86 -42.85 10.93
CA ALA A 141 -81.30 -41.50 10.98
C ALA A 141 -80.65 -41.20 12.34
N ARG A 142 -81.24 -41.67 13.46
CA ARG A 142 -80.63 -41.58 14.79
C ARG A 142 -79.35 -42.39 14.90
N LEU A 143 -79.29 -43.59 14.35
CA LEU A 143 -78.09 -44.45 14.33
C LEU A 143 -77.00 -43.89 13.41
N GLN A 144 -77.37 -43.30 12.27
CA GLN A 144 -76.46 -42.57 11.38
C GLN A 144 -75.84 -41.38 12.13
N MET A 145 -76.67 -40.49 12.69
CA MET A 145 -76.19 -39.35 13.48
C MET A 145 -75.37 -39.79 14.70
N GLU A 146 -75.72 -40.89 15.37
CA GLU A 146 -74.94 -41.42 16.50
C GLU A 146 -73.57 -41.97 16.04
N ASN A 147 -73.50 -42.59 14.86
CA ASN A 147 -72.23 -43.06 14.28
C ASN A 147 -71.37 -41.91 13.77
N GLU A 148 -71.96 -40.90 13.13
CA GLU A 148 -71.28 -39.64 12.81
C GLU A 148 -70.73 -38.96 14.07
N MET A 149 -71.50 -38.94 15.17
CA MET A 149 -71.06 -38.45 16.47
C MET A 149 -70.04 -39.35 17.18
N ARG A 150 -69.87 -40.62 16.77
CA ARG A 150 -68.76 -41.50 17.20
C ARG A 150 -67.51 -41.25 16.37
N ASP A 151 -67.64 -41.11 15.06
CA ASP A 151 -66.51 -40.98 14.15
C ASP A 151 -65.91 -39.57 14.14
N THR A 152 -66.72 -38.53 14.37
CA THR A 152 -66.22 -37.18 14.68
C THR A 152 -65.48 -37.14 16.02
N LYS A 153 -65.95 -37.84 17.05
CA LYS A 153 -65.22 -37.99 18.33
C LYS A 153 -63.89 -38.74 18.15
N ARG A 154 -63.88 -39.87 17.44
CA ARG A 154 -62.65 -40.61 17.11
C ARG A 154 -61.65 -39.73 16.39
N ARG A 155 -62.07 -39.02 15.33
CA ARG A 155 -61.21 -38.07 14.60
C ARG A 155 -60.66 -36.98 15.54
N ALA A 156 -61.50 -36.39 16.39
CA ALA A 156 -61.06 -35.38 17.35
C ALA A 156 -60.09 -35.93 18.42
N GLU A 157 -60.29 -37.16 18.89
CA GLU A 157 -59.36 -37.85 19.81
C GLU A 157 -58.02 -38.17 19.13
N ASP A 158 -58.04 -38.62 17.87
CA ASP A 158 -56.84 -38.98 17.12
C ASP A 158 -56.06 -37.73 16.66
N ASP A 159 -56.76 -36.66 16.25
CA ASP A 159 -56.18 -35.32 16.04
C ASP A 159 -55.55 -34.77 17.33
N PHE A 160 -56.17 -35.00 18.49
CA PHE A 160 -55.62 -34.59 19.79
C PHE A 160 -54.36 -35.39 20.15
N LYS A 161 -54.37 -36.72 19.97
CA LYS A 161 -53.19 -37.57 20.15
C LYS A 161 -52.06 -37.17 19.21
N ALA A 162 -52.36 -36.87 17.95
CA ALA A 162 -51.38 -36.42 16.95
C ALA A 162 -50.76 -35.06 17.33
N LYS A 163 -51.57 -34.11 17.80
CA LYS A 163 -51.09 -32.82 18.33
C LYS A 163 -50.22 -33.01 19.57
N GLN A 164 -50.63 -33.83 20.53
CA GLN A 164 -49.86 -34.13 21.73
C GLN A 164 -48.51 -34.82 21.40
N ALA A 165 -48.49 -35.73 20.40
CA ALA A 165 -47.27 -36.34 19.90
C ALA A 165 -46.33 -35.27 19.31
N ALA A 166 -46.81 -34.44 18.38
CA ALA A 166 -46.05 -33.37 17.74
C ALA A 166 -45.56 -32.31 18.74
N GLU A 167 -46.35 -31.95 19.75
CA GLU A 167 -45.93 -31.09 20.86
C GLU A 167 -44.84 -31.74 21.71
N SER A 168 -44.91 -33.05 21.96
CA SER A 168 -43.86 -33.78 22.67
C SER A 168 -42.56 -33.87 21.87
N GLU A 169 -42.64 -34.02 20.55
CA GLU A 169 -41.49 -34.05 19.64
C GLU A 169 -40.85 -32.67 19.50
N LYS A 170 -41.68 -31.62 19.31
CA LYS A 170 -41.24 -30.22 19.38
C LYS A 170 -40.56 -29.92 20.71
N GLY A 171 -41.13 -30.37 21.84
CA GLY A 171 -40.53 -30.19 23.17
C GLY A 171 -39.20 -30.94 23.37
N ARG A 172 -39.01 -32.10 22.71
CA ARG A 172 -37.70 -32.79 22.68
C ARG A 172 -36.69 -32.02 21.81
N ALA A 173 -37.10 -31.58 20.62
CA ALA A 173 -36.26 -30.82 19.70
C ALA A 173 -35.84 -29.46 20.30
N GLN A 174 -36.76 -28.75 20.97
CA GLN A 174 -36.45 -27.51 21.69
C GLN A 174 -35.40 -27.74 22.78
N ARG A 175 -35.54 -28.79 23.62
CA ARG A 175 -34.53 -29.14 24.63
C ARG A 175 -33.18 -29.55 24.04
N GLN A 176 -33.16 -30.16 22.85
CA GLN A 176 -31.92 -30.46 22.14
C GLN A 176 -31.25 -29.18 21.60
N VAL A 177 -32.03 -28.23 21.08
CA VAL A 177 -31.52 -26.92 20.65
C VAL A 177 -31.02 -26.11 21.86
N GLU A 178 -31.76 -26.11 22.97
CA GLU A 178 -31.37 -25.46 24.23
C GLU A 178 -30.07 -26.07 24.79
N ALA A 179 -29.94 -27.40 24.80
CA ALA A 179 -28.72 -28.09 25.24
C ALA A 179 -27.51 -27.76 24.34
N LEU A 180 -27.68 -27.81 23.02
CA LEU A 180 -26.63 -27.44 22.07
C LEU A 180 -26.26 -25.94 22.16
N GLN A 181 -27.20 -25.07 22.52
CA GLN A 181 -26.92 -23.66 22.80
C GLN A 181 -26.09 -23.50 24.07
N THR A 182 -26.43 -24.21 25.17
CA THR A 182 -25.61 -24.20 26.39
C THR A 182 -24.21 -24.78 26.16
N GLU A 183 -24.08 -25.89 25.43
CA GLU A 183 -22.77 -26.47 25.07
C GLU A 183 -21.92 -25.49 24.23
N LEU A 184 -22.54 -24.77 23.28
CA LEU A 184 -21.84 -23.76 22.49
C LEU A 184 -21.42 -22.54 23.32
N ASP A 185 -22.22 -22.09 24.28
CA ASP A 185 -21.89 -20.96 25.15
C ASP A 185 -20.88 -21.33 26.24
N GLU A 186 -20.91 -22.57 26.75
CA GLU A 186 -19.85 -23.11 27.62
C GLU A 186 -18.52 -23.22 26.86
N LEU A 187 -18.50 -23.79 25.65
CA LEU A 187 -17.29 -23.84 24.80
C LEU A 187 -16.77 -22.45 24.41
N ARG A 188 -17.65 -21.46 24.23
CA ARG A 188 -17.24 -20.05 24.04
C ARG A 188 -16.58 -19.49 25.30
N ALA A 189 -17.19 -19.70 26.47
CA ALA A 189 -16.65 -19.25 27.75
C ALA A 189 -15.28 -19.90 28.07
N GLU A 190 -15.12 -21.20 27.81
CA GLU A 190 -13.84 -21.90 27.94
C GLU A 190 -12.78 -21.32 26.98
N GLN A 191 -13.12 -21.08 25.71
CA GLN A 191 -12.19 -20.46 24.76
C GLN A 191 -11.82 -19.02 25.16
N GLU A 192 -12.74 -18.24 25.69
CA GLU A 192 -12.43 -16.91 26.23
C GLU A 192 -11.54 -16.99 27.47
N GLN A 193 -11.77 -17.93 28.38
CA GLN A 193 -10.89 -18.13 29.54
C GLN A 193 -9.49 -18.55 29.10
N GLN A 194 -9.37 -19.52 28.18
CA GLN A 194 -8.08 -19.96 27.65
C GLN A 194 -7.33 -18.81 26.95
N LYS A 195 -8.03 -17.96 26.18
CA LYS A 195 -7.46 -16.74 25.60
C LYS A 195 -6.97 -15.76 26.68
N ARG A 196 -7.80 -15.45 27.69
CA ARG A 196 -7.43 -14.59 28.82
C ARG A 196 -6.22 -15.13 29.59
N GLU A 197 -6.14 -16.43 29.80
CA GLU A 197 -5.00 -17.08 30.46
C GLU A 197 -3.73 -17.05 29.60
N LEU A 198 -3.83 -17.28 28.29
CA LEU A 198 -2.69 -17.19 27.38
C LEU A 198 -2.21 -15.74 27.22
N GLU A 199 -3.12 -14.76 27.15
CA GLU A 199 -2.78 -13.34 27.20
C GLU A 199 -2.11 -12.94 28.52
N ALA A 200 -2.60 -13.45 29.67
CA ALA A 200 -1.98 -13.18 30.96
C ALA A 200 -0.56 -13.75 31.03
N LYS A 201 -0.35 -14.99 30.57
CA LYS A 201 0.97 -15.65 30.48
C LYS A 201 1.90 -14.94 29.48
N ALA A 202 1.37 -14.42 28.38
CA ALA A 202 2.13 -13.63 27.41
C ALA A 202 2.55 -12.27 27.99
N ARG A 203 1.66 -11.59 28.73
CA ARG A 203 1.99 -10.33 29.43
C ARG A 203 3.04 -10.55 30.51
N SER A 204 2.88 -11.55 31.38
CA SER A 204 3.89 -11.85 32.41
C SER A 204 5.25 -12.21 31.81
N ALA A 205 5.28 -12.97 30.70
CA ALA A 205 6.53 -13.29 30.00
C ALA A 205 7.18 -12.06 29.34
N LEU A 206 6.39 -11.07 28.89
CA LEU A 206 6.92 -9.79 28.40
C LEU A 206 7.42 -8.90 29.54
N ASP A 207 6.72 -8.87 30.68
CA ASP A 207 7.14 -8.14 31.87
C ASP A 207 8.43 -8.75 32.47
N GLU A 208 8.55 -10.08 32.51
CA GLU A 208 9.77 -10.81 32.88
C GLU A 208 10.91 -10.56 31.89
N ALA A 209 10.67 -10.61 30.58
CA ALA A 209 11.68 -10.32 29.56
C ALA A 209 12.17 -8.87 29.65
N ARG A 210 11.27 -7.91 29.91
CA ARG A 210 11.61 -6.51 30.16
C ARG A 210 12.45 -6.34 31.43
N LEU A 211 12.04 -6.97 32.54
CA LEU A 211 12.78 -6.89 33.81
C LEU A 211 14.18 -7.52 33.69
N LEU A 212 14.34 -8.57 32.88
CA LEU A 212 15.65 -9.13 32.53
C LEU A 212 16.47 -8.21 31.62
N GLN A 213 15.84 -7.44 30.72
CA GLN A 213 16.51 -6.40 29.93
C GLN A 213 16.99 -5.25 30.81
N GLU A 214 16.13 -4.72 31.69
CA GLU A 214 16.48 -3.67 32.66
C GLU A 214 17.65 -4.13 33.56
N GLN A 215 17.64 -5.38 34.07
CA GLN A 215 18.76 -5.96 34.80
C GLN A 215 20.05 -6.12 33.98
N LEU A 216 19.95 -6.44 32.68
CA LEU A 216 21.11 -6.52 31.80
C LEU A 216 21.67 -5.12 31.46
N GLU A 217 20.83 -4.10 31.38
CA GLU A 217 21.26 -2.71 31.21
C GLU A 217 21.95 -2.19 32.48
N ASP A 218 21.38 -2.42 33.67
CA ASP A 218 22.00 -2.11 34.96
C ASP A 218 23.36 -2.80 35.13
N LEU A 219 23.46 -4.11 34.89
CA LEU A 219 24.72 -4.86 35.00
C LEU A 219 25.77 -4.41 33.96
N ASN A 220 25.36 -3.94 32.78
CA ASN A 220 26.28 -3.33 31.82
C ASN A 220 26.74 -1.93 32.26
N ALA A 221 25.85 -1.14 32.88
CA ALA A 221 26.22 0.15 33.46
C ALA A 221 27.22 -0.01 34.61
N GLU A 222 26.97 -0.93 35.56
CA GLU A 222 27.90 -1.27 36.64
C GLU A 222 29.26 -1.74 36.10
N LYS A 223 29.25 -2.63 35.09
CA LYS A 223 30.47 -3.12 34.43
C LYS A 223 31.26 -1.98 33.77
N ASP A 224 30.60 -1.09 33.05
CA ASP A 224 31.27 0.00 32.34
C ASP A 224 31.74 1.11 33.31
N GLU A 225 31.07 1.29 34.46
CA GLU A 225 31.56 2.14 35.55
C GLU A 225 32.77 1.51 36.26
N ALA A 226 32.74 0.22 36.55
CA ALA A 226 33.89 -0.52 37.07
C ALA A 226 35.08 -0.46 36.11
N ALA A 227 34.86 -0.59 34.80
CA ALA A 227 35.89 -0.42 33.78
C ALA A 227 36.48 1.01 33.79
N ARG A 228 35.61 2.05 33.79
CA ARG A 228 36.04 3.46 33.90
C ARG A 228 36.82 3.74 35.19
N MET A 229 36.47 3.09 36.31
CA MET A 229 37.21 3.21 37.56
C MET A 229 38.56 2.49 37.51
N ALA A 230 38.63 1.28 36.97
CA ALA A 230 39.89 0.57 36.76
C ALA A 230 40.85 1.32 35.80
N GLU A 231 40.33 1.94 34.74
CA GLU A 231 41.12 2.79 33.85
C GLU A 231 41.68 4.03 34.57
N ARG A 232 40.88 4.68 35.42
CA ARG A 232 41.33 5.79 36.27
C ARG A 232 42.46 5.33 37.20
N GLU A 233 42.27 4.24 37.94
CA GLU A 233 43.30 3.68 38.83
C GLU A 233 44.59 3.31 38.09
N VAL A 234 44.48 2.67 36.92
CA VAL A 234 45.63 2.34 36.05
C VAL A 234 46.36 3.60 35.58
N ASN A 235 45.63 4.66 35.20
CA ASN A 235 46.24 5.91 34.76
C ASN A 235 46.86 6.70 35.93
N ASP A 236 46.24 6.67 37.10
CA ASP A 236 46.78 7.20 38.35
C ASP A 236 48.08 6.49 38.75
N LEU A 237 48.13 5.16 38.63
CA LEU A 237 49.31 4.36 38.92
C LEU A 237 50.42 4.60 37.90
N LYS A 238 50.10 4.74 36.60
CA LYS A 238 51.05 5.17 35.57
C LYS A 238 51.62 6.56 35.85
N ALA A 239 50.78 7.52 36.28
CA ALA A 239 51.21 8.87 36.63
C ALA A 239 52.14 8.87 37.85
N LYS A 240 51.78 8.12 38.91
CA LYS A 240 52.62 7.92 40.10
C LYS A 240 53.96 7.27 39.74
N LEU A 241 53.96 6.23 38.92
CA LEU A 241 55.17 5.58 38.41
C LEU A 241 56.06 6.56 37.61
N ALA A 242 55.47 7.30 36.67
CA ALA A 242 56.21 8.30 35.87
C ALA A 242 56.78 9.43 36.73
N SER A 243 56.07 9.88 37.77
CA SER A 243 56.61 10.86 38.73
C SER A 243 57.75 10.28 39.58
N SER A 244 57.64 9.02 40.02
CA SER A 244 58.71 8.32 40.74
C SER A 244 59.96 8.16 39.87
N GLN A 245 59.80 7.80 38.59
CA GLN A 245 60.90 7.65 37.63
C GLN A 245 61.61 8.98 37.35
N ARG A 246 60.87 10.10 37.28
CA ARG A 246 61.46 11.45 37.18
C ARG A 246 62.26 11.80 38.43
N ILE A 247 61.68 11.63 39.62
CA ILE A 247 62.37 11.90 40.90
C ILE A 247 63.62 11.02 41.05
N GLN A 248 63.60 9.77 40.58
CA GLN A 248 64.78 8.91 40.53
C GLN A 248 65.86 9.46 39.58
N HIS A 249 65.49 9.87 38.36
CA HIS A 249 66.42 10.46 37.40
C HIS A 249 67.02 11.79 37.90
N GLU A 250 66.18 12.67 38.44
CA GLU A 250 66.57 13.95 39.04
C GLU A 250 67.53 13.74 40.22
N LEU A 251 67.29 12.71 41.06
CA LEU A 251 68.18 12.35 42.17
C LEU A 251 69.49 11.72 41.69
N GLU A 252 69.49 10.92 40.62
CA GLU A 252 70.70 10.40 39.98
C GLU A 252 71.55 11.52 39.36
N GLU A 253 70.93 12.48 38.69
CA GLU A 253 71.60 13.67 38.15
C GLU A 253 72.14 14.57 39.27
N GLU A 254 71.37 14.77 40.35
CA GLU A 254 71.87 15.47 41.54
C GLU A 254 73.02 14.73 42.21
N SER A 255 73.01 13.39 42.28
CA SER A 255 74.13 12.62 42.83
C SER A 255 75.40 12.84 42.00
N ARG A 256 75.32 12.63 40.68
CA ARG A 256 76.44 12.87 39.75
C ARG A 256 76.95 14.31 39.82
N ALA A 257 76.06 15.29 39.91
CA ALA A 257 76.43 16.70 40.05
C ALA A 257 77.09 17.01 41.42
N ARG A 258 76.66 16.36 42.51
CA ARG A 258 77.29 16.48 43.83
C ARG A 258 78.65 15.78 43.86
N GLU A 259 78.79 14.62 43.22
CA GLU A 259 80.05 13.89 43.03
C GLU A 259 81.05 14.77 42.25
N GLU A 260 80.66 15.29 41.08
CA GLU A 260 81.44 16.26 40.30
C GLU A 260 81.86 17.51 41.10
N ILE A 261 81.00 18.01 41.98
CA ILE A 261 81.30 19.17 42.84
C ILE A 261 82.26 18.77 43.97
N LEU A 262 82.10 17.59 44.56
CA LEU A 262 83.00 17.08 45.60
C LEU A 262 84.41 16.83 45.05
N GLU A 263 84.56 16.28 43.85
CA GLU A 263 85.86 16.13 43.18
C GLU A 263 86.53 17.51 42.95
N LYS A 264 85.77 18.48 42.43
CA LYS A 264 86.28 19.85 42.18
C LYS A 264 86.61 20.58 43.48
N VAL A 265 85.84 20.37 44.55
CA VAL A 265 86.12 20.94 45.88
C VAL A 265 87.30 20.24 46.54
N GLN A 266 87.51 18.93 46.34
CA GLN A 266 88.72 18.24 46.81
C GLN A 266 89.97 18.76 46.11
N ALA A 267 89.94 18.89 44.78
CA ALA A 267 91.05 19.46 44.01
C ALA A 267 91.34 20.93 44.40
N ALA A 268 90.30 21.75 44.52
CA ALA A 268 90.43 23.13 44.97
C ALA A 268 90.85 23.24 46.45
N LEU A 269 90.50 22.26 47.31
CA LEU A 269 90.97 22.20 48.69
C LEU A 269 92.46 21.88 48.73
N THR A 270 92.96 20.93 47.93
CA THR A 270 94.42 20.67 47.86
C THR A 270 95.20 21.89 47.36
N GLU A 271 94.71 22.58 46.33
CA GLU A 271 95.29 23.86 45.85
C GLU A 271 95.19 24.97 46.93
N LYS A 272 94.12 24.99 47.72
CA LYS A 272 93.93 25.95 48.81
C LYS A 272 94.83 25.65 50.00
N ASP A 273 95.01 24.41 50.40
CA ASP A 273 95.92 24.02 51.48
C ASP A 273 97.39 24.31 51.11
N GLU A 274 97.78 24.11 49.84
CA GLU A 274 99.07 24.55 49.29
C GLU A 274 99.21 26.09 49.39
N THR A 275 98.27 26.85 48.83
CA THR A 275 98.32 28.33 48.90
C THR A 275 98.14 28.90 50.31
N ILE A 276 97.53 28.16 51.25
CA ILE A 276 97.47 28.52 52.68
C ILE A 276 98.83 28.27 53.33
N GLY A 277 99.56 27.21 53.00
CA GLY A 277 100.96 27.05 53.42
C GLY A 277 101.84 28.22 52.97
N GLU A 278 101.68 28.68 51.72
CA GLU A 278 102.37 29.87 51.20
C GLU A 278 101.91 31.18 51.87
N LEU A 279 100.60 31.33 52.12
CA LEU A 279 100.02 32.54 52.67
C LEU A 279 100.15 32.64 54.19
N GLU A 280 100.24 31.55 54.95
CA GLU A 280 100.54 31.61 56.38
C GLU A 280 101.97 32.09 56.62
N ALA A 281 102.93 31.68 55.77
CA ALA A 281 104.27 32.26 55.75
C ALA A 281 104.24 33.77 55.45
N GLN A 282 103.38 34.23 54.53
CA GLN A 282 103.22 35.66 54.22
C GLN A 282 102.42 36.43 55.27
N VAL A 283 101.44 35.81 55.92
CA VAL A 283 100.62 36.40 56.99
C VAL A 283 101.39 36.47 58.31
N LEU A 284 102.40 35.62 58.51
CA LEU A 284 103.42 35.83 59.55
C LEU A 284 104.25 37.10 59.29
N MET A 285 104.52 37.46 58.03
CA MET A 285 105.11 38.77 57.70
C MET A 285 104.11 39.93 57.84
N LEU A 286 102.88 39.77 57.31
CA LEU A 286 101.90 40.85 57.21
C LEU A 286 101.11 41.11 58.50
N LYS A 287 101.06 40.18 59.46
CA LYS A 287 100.59 40.48 60.83
C LYS A 287 101.57 41.38 61.62
N ALA A 288 102.79 41.60 61.12
CA ALA A 288 103.64 42.69 61.59
C ALA A 288 103.26 44.06 60.96
N GLN A 289 102.30 44.10 60.04
CA GLN A 289 101.94 45.27 59.24
C GLN A 289 100.42 45.55 59.21
N THR A 290 99.92 46.06 60.34
CA THR A 290 98.75 46.97 60.45
C THR A 290 97.34 46.43 60.13
N GLY A 291 96.33 47.20 60.52
CA GLY A 291 94.91 46.96 60.23
C GLY A 291 94.03 48.08 60.82
N ASP A 292 93.32 48.81 59.97
CA ASP A 292 92.62 50.05 60.33
C ASP A 292 91.10 49.94 60.33
N ALA A 293 90.45 50.71 61.22
CA ALA A 293 89.04 50.55 61.57
C ALA A 293 88.06 51.45 60.79
N GLU A 294 88.53 52.44 60.03
CA GLU A 294 87.66 53.46 59.41
C GLU A 294 86.78 52.91 58.28
N THR A 295 87.28 51.92 57.54
CA THR A 295 86.51 51.18 56.50
C THR A 295 85.24 50.55 57.06
N ILE A 296 85.29 50.07 58.31
CA ILE A 296 84.18 49.43 59.04
C ILE A 296 83.04 50.43 59.30
N ALA A 297 83.33 51.74 59.37
CA ALA A 297 82.33 52.77 59.60
C ALA A 297 81.50 53.06 58.32
N VAL A 298 82.14 53.12 57.15
CA VAL A 298 81.48 53.36 55.86
C VAL A 298 80.54 52.19 55.52
N ILE A 299 81.05 50.96 55.61
CA ILE A 299 80.31 49.73 55.31
C ILE A 299 78.99 49.65 56.11
N ARG A 300 78.99 50.05 57.39
CA ARG A 300 77.77 50.06 58.23
C ARG A 300 76.68 50.99 57.71
N ARG A 301 77.03 52.11 57.08
CA ARG A 301 76.07 53.08 56.56
C ARG A 301 75.38 52.55 55.31
N GLU A 302 76.17 52.09 54.34
CA GLU A 302 75.67 51.50 53.10
C GLU A 302 74.80 50.25 53.36
N LEU A 303 75.17 49.42 54.35
CA LEU A 303 74.33 48.31 54.81
C LEU A 303 72.95 48.78 55.31
N SER A 304 72.88 49.92 56.01
CA SER A 304 71.61 50.43 56.53
C SER A 304 70.69 50.92 55.41
N ASP A 305 71.23 51.63 54.41
CA ASP A 305 70.47 52.08 53.25
C ASP A 305 70.00 50.88 52.40
N GLN A 306 70.88 49.91 52.15
CA GLN A 306 70.52 48.65 51.46
C GLN A 306 69.39 47.89 52.19
N VAL A 307 69.41 47.81 53.53
CA VAL A 307 68.33 47.18 54.32
C VAL A 307 66.99 47.91 54.14
N THR A 308 66.97 49.24 54.00
CA THR A 308 65.71 49.95 53.71
C THR A 308 65.20 49.66 52.29
N HIS A 309 66.09 49.63 51.30
CA HIS A 309 65.73 49.31 49.92
C HIS A 309 65.23 47.87 49.76
N ILE A 310 65.87 46.90 50.43
CA ILE A 310 65.43 45.49 50.46
C ILE A 310 64.02 45.40 51.04
N ARG A 311 63.72 46.06 52.17
CA ARG A 311 62.36 46.08 52.76
C ARG A 311 61.31 46.67 51.80
N ALA A 312 61.65 47.70 51.03
CA ALA A 312 60.76 48.28 50.03
C ALA A 312 60.52 47.34 48.83
N LEU A 313 61.54 46.60 48.40
CA LEU A 313 61.41 45.55 47.38
C LEU A 313 60.59 44.36 47.89
N GLU A 314 60.80 43.92 49.13
CA GLU A 314 59.99 42.86 49.75
C GLU A 314 58.51 43.24 49.83
N ALA A 315 58.17 44.49 50.15
CA ALA A 315 56.79 44.97 50.19
C ALA A 315 56.12 44.84 48.81
N LYS A 316 56.75 45.38 47.76
CA LYS A 316 56.28 45.26 46.37
C LYS A 316 56.19 43.81 45.90
N ASN A 317 57.13 42.96 46.31
CA ASN A 317 57.11 41.53 45.98
C ASN A 317 55.92 40.82 46.66
N ARG A 318 55.61 41.15 47.92
CA ARG A 318 54.41 40.65 48.63
C ARG A 318 53.11 41.09 47.93
N GLU A 319 53.02 42.35 47.52
CA GLU A 319 51.89 42.91 46.75
C GLU A 319 51.71 42.15 45.43
N GLN A 320 52.77 42.05 44.61
CA GLN A 320 52.76 41.29 43.35
C GLN A 320 52.44 39.80 43.54
N ILE A 321 52.88 39.17 44.63
CA ILE A 321 52.48 37.80 44.98
C ILE A 321 50.98 37.71 45.28
N THR A 322 50.36 38.72 45.90
CA THR A 322 48.90 38.73 46.11
C THR A 322 48.12 38.95 44.81
N GLU A 323 48.58 39.84 43.93
CA GLU A 323 48.01 40.04 42.60
C GLU A 323 48.12 38.77 41.74
N LEU A 324 49.29 38.13 41.69
CA LEU A 324 49.49 36.87 40.97
C LEU A 324 48.66 35.72 41.55
N LYS A 325 48.42 35.68 42.87
CA LYS A 325 47.48 34.72 43.48
C LYS A 325 46.05 34.99 43.05
N HIS A 326 45.61 36.24 43.05
CA HIS A 326 44.27 36.64 42.62
C HIS A 326 44.04 36.34 41.13
N LEU A 327 44.97 36.75 40.25
CA LEU A 327 44.91 36.46 38.81
C LEU A 327 44.89 34.95 38.52
N ARG A 328 45.64 34.14 39.28
CA ARG A 328 45.57 32.66 39.18
C ARG A 328 44.25 32.07 39.67
N GLN A 329 43.56 32.71 40.62
CA GLN A 329 42.21 32.31 41.04
C GLN A 329 41.17 32.67 39.98
N VAL A 330 41.23 33.89 39.43
CA VAL A 330 40.34 34.33 38.34
C VAL A 330 40.56 33.50 37.09
N HIS A 331 41.81 33.19 36.71
CA HIS A 331 42.08 32.35 35.55
C HIS A 331 41.46 30.96 35.69
N LYS A 332 41.57 30.32 36.87
CA LYS A 332 40.91 29.04 37.15
C LYS A 332 39.39 29.10 37.10
N ALA A 333 38.78 30.19 37.56
CA ALA A 333 37.34 30.40 37.42
C ALA A 333 36.94 30.54 35.94
N VAL A 334 37.75 31.22 35.12
CA VAL A 334 37.55 31.32 33.67
C VAL A 334 37.76 29.97 32.97
N GLU A 335 38.77 29.18 33.35
CA GLU A 335 39.00 27.82 32.83
C GLU A 335 37.77 26.94 33.05
N VAL A 336 37.22 26.92 34.27
CA VAL A 336 35.99 26.18 34.60
C VAL A 336 34.79 26.67 33.77
N VAL A 337 34.58 27.98 33.66
CA VAL A 337 33.48 28.54 32.85
C VAL A 337 33.65 28.26 31.35
N GLU A 338 34.89 28.20 30.84
CA GLU A 338 35.14 27.75 29.46
C GLU A 338 34.89 26.26 29.27
N GLU A 339 35.23 25.41 30.25
CA GLU A 339 34.91 23.98 30.21
C GLU A 339 33.39 23.74 30.28
N GLU A 340 32.69 24.39 31.20
CA GLU A 340 31.22 24.38 31.28
C GLU A 340 30.62 24.82 29.94
N LYS A 341 31.06 25.95 29.37
CA LYS A 341 30.65 26.43 28.06
C LYS A 341 30.91 25.39 26.96
N ARG A 342 32.09 24.76 26.91
CA ARG A 342 32.41 23.68 25.96
C ARG A 342 31.48 22.47 26.12
N THR A 343 31.11 22.09 27.35
CA THR A 343 30.13 21.00 27.57
C THR A 343 28.71 21.39 27.17
N LEU A 344 28.30 22.64 27.40
CA LEU A 344 27.00 23.16 26.99
C LEU A 344 26.89 23.27 25.46
N GLN A 345 27.95 23.70 24.78
CA GLN A 345 28.02 23.71 23.32
C GLN A 345 27.89 22.30 22.75
N ARG A 346 28.64 21.31 23.27
CA ARG A 346 28.49 19.89 22.86
C ARG A 346 27.09 19.32 23.13
N LYS A 347 26.44 19.71 24.24
CA LYS A 347 25.06 19.33 24.55
C LYS A 347 24.05 19.96 23.58
N MET A 348 24.28 21.21 23.16
CA MET A 348 23.46 21.90 22.16
C MET A 348 23.64 21.28 20.76
N GLU A 349 24.88 20.97 20.37
CA GLU A 349 25.21 20.24 19.13
C GLU A 349 24.55 18.86 19.10
N ALA A 350 24.61 18.10 20.20
CA ALA A 350 23.94 16.81 20.33
C ALA A 350 22.40 16.94 20.31
N ALA A 351 21.84 17.96 20.96
CA ALA A 351 20.39 18.22 20.90
C ALA A 351 19.94 18.53 19.48
N HIS A 352 20.66 19.37 18.73
CA HIS A 352 20.35 19.68 17.33
C HIS A 352 20.51 18.45 16.41
N ALA A 353 21.45 17.54 16.68
CA ALA A 353 21.54 16.28 15.95
C ALA A 353 20.31 15.38 16.19
N VAL A 354 19.81 15.31 17.43
CA VAL A 354 18.57 14.59 17.75
C VAL A 354 17.34 15.28 17.15
N GLU A 355 17.30 16.62 17.09
CA GLU A 355 16.24 17.36 16.40
C GLU A 355 16.22 17.10 14.89
N GLN A 356 17.39 16.94 14.26
CA GLN A 356 17.53 16.57 12.85
C GLN A 356 17.03 15.14 12.61
N GLN A 357 17.50 14.16 13.38
CA GLN A 357 17.02 12.76 13.32
C GLN A 357 15.50 12.69 13.54
N LEU A 358 14.97 13.43 14.52
CA LEU A 358 13.54 13.49 14.80
C LEU A 358 12.74 14.16 13.68
N ALA A 359 13.32 15.11 12.94
CA ALA A 359 12.71 15.67 11.73
C ALA A 359 12.73 14.66 10.57
N GLU A 360 13.84 13.96 10.35
CA GLU A 360 13.98 12.91 9.33
C GLU A 360 12.97 11.77 9.58
N GLU A 361 12.92 11.21 10.78
CA GLU A 361 11.94 10.20 11.19
C GLU A 361 10.49 10.69 11.05
N ARG A 362 10.19 11.95 11.35
CA ARG A 362 8.86 12.53 11.07
C ARG A 362 8.54 12.54 9.57
N THR A 363 9.50 12.86 8.70
CA THR A 363 9.26 12.82 7.24
C THR A 363 9.17 11.40 6.68
N GLN A 364 9.95 10.44 7.21
CA GLN A 364 9.84 9.02 6.87
C GLN A 364 8.46 8.49 7.27
N ARG A 365 8.03 8.76 8.52
CA ARG A 365 6.70 8.39 9.00
C ARG A 365 5.58 9.04 8.19
N GLN A 366 5.71 10.30 7.78
CA GLN A 366 4.73 10.94 6.89
C GLN A 366 4.64 10.23 5.54
N ARG A 367 5.76 9.92 4.90
CA ARG A 367 5.78 9.11 3.65
C ARG A 367 5.09 7.76 3.84
N LEU A 368 5.41 7.02 4.90
CA LEU A 368 4.79 5.72 5.19
C LEU A 368 3.29 5.83 5.52
N GLU A 369 2.84 6.89 6.20
CA GLU A 369 1.42 7.15 6.44
C GLU A 369 0.68 7.55 5.15
N ASP A 370 1.29 8.33 4.27
CA ASP A 370 0.70 8.78 3.02
C ASP A 370 0.73 7.68 1.93
N GLU A 371 1.78 6.86 1.87
CA GLU A 371 1.85 5.60 1.11
C GLU A 371 0.76 4.64 1.59
N ARG A 372 0.62 4.42 2.90
CA ARG A 372 -0.47 3.61 3.47
C ARG A 372 -1.84 4.16 3.08
N LEU A 373 -2.02 5.48 3.06
CA LEU A 373 -3.28 6.10 2.63
C LEU A 373 -3.53 5.93 1.14
N ALA A 374 -2.49 5.99 0.29
CA ALA A 374 -2.59 5.71 -1.14
C ALA A 374 -2.94 4.24 -1.42
N TRP A 375 -2.28 3.29 -0.75
CA TRP A 375 -2.64 1.87 -0.81
C TRP A 375 -4.05 1.61 -0.30
N ALA A 376 -4.45 2.22 0.82
CA ALA A 376 -5.81 2.07 1.35
C ALA A 376 -6.86 2.63 0.39
N ALA A 377 -6.62 3.78 -0.24
CA ALA A 377 -7.49 4.36 -1.25
C ALA A 377 -7.57 3.48 -2.50
N TYR A 378 -6.44 2.95 -3.00
CA TYR A 378 -6.40 2.04 -4.15
C TYR A 378 -7.15 0.73 -3.88
N LEU A 379 -6.97 0.11 -2.70
CA LEU A 379 -7.75 -1.05 -2.31
C LEU A 379 -9.25 -0.71 -2.17
N GLN A 380 -9.61 0.49 -1.70
CA GLN A 380 -11.02 0.92 -1.62
C GLN A 380 -11.65 1.26 -2.98
N SER A 381 -10.87 1.74 -3.95
CA SER A 381 -11.37 2.13 -5.28
C SER A 381 -11.41 0.98 -6.29
N GLU A 382 -10.48 0.03 -6.20
CA GLU A 382 -10.29 -1.04 -7.21
C GLU A 382 -10.13 -2.43 -6.55
N GLY A 383 -9.40 -2.54 -5.43
CA GLY A 383 -9.14 -3.84 -4.79
C GLY A 383 -10.37 -4.56 -4.19
N GLN A 384 -11.30 -3.83 -3.56
CA GLN A 384 -12.45 -4.37 -2.82
C GLN A 384 -13.50 -5.12 -3.68
N ALA A 385 -13.34 -5.16 -5.01
CA ALA A 385 -14.18 -5.93 -5.91
C ALA A 385 -13.49 -7.19 -6.49
N GLU A 386 -12.17 -7.33 -6.34
CA GLU A 386 -11.37 -8.38 -7.00
C GLU A 386 -10.52 -9.23 -6.04
N PHE A 387 -10.20 -8.75 -4.82
CA PHE A 387 -9.34 -9.45 -3.87
C PHE A 387 -9.84 -9.32 -2.42
N ASP A 388 -10.13 -10.43 -1.76
CA ASP A 388 -10.60 -10.47 -0.36
C ASP A 388 -9.44 -10.39 0.65
N SER A 389 -8.21 -10.73 0.24
CA SER A 389 -7.01 -10.71 1.09
C SER A 389 -5.81 -10.01 0.45
N PRO A 390 -4.98 -9.26 1.23
CA PRO A 390 -3.69 -8.76 0.76
C PRO A 390 -2.73 -9.87 0.27
N GLU A 391 -2.87 -11.11 0.75
CA GLU A 391 -2.10 -12.24 0.22
C GLU A 391 -2.49 -12.58 -1.23
N GLU A 392 -3.75 -12.35 -1.62
CA GLU A 392 -4.25 -12.64 -2.97
C GLU A 392 -3.78 -11.58 -3.95
N VAL A 393 -3.75 -10.30 -3.54
CA VAL A 393 -3.07 -9.24 -4.29
C VAL A 393 -1.59 -9.57 -4.51
N ALA A 394 -0.90 -10.09 -3.48
CA ALA A 394 0.50 -10.52 -3.61
C ALA A 394 0.67 -11.73 -4.55
N ARG A 395 -0.23 -12.72 -4.48
CA ARG A 395 -0.25 -13.88 -5.41
C ARG A 395 -0.56 -13.45 -6.84
N ALA A 396 -1.50 -12.55 -7.04
CA ALA A 396 -1.87 -12.00 -8.35
C ALA A 396 -0.71 -11.19 -8.96
N LEU A 397 -0.02 -10.36 -8.17
CA LEU A 397 1.18 -9.64 -8.60
C LEU A 397 2.34 -10.59 -8.97
N VAL A 398 2.51 -11.71 -8.25
CA VAL A 398 3.50 -12.74 -8.63
C VAL A 398 3.09 -13.47 -9.92
N ALA A 399 1.80 -13.79 -10.08
CA ALA A 399 1.28 -14.41 -11.31
C ALA A 399 1.37 -13.45 -12.51
N GLU A 400 1.09 -12.16 -12.34
CA GLU A 400 1.25 -11.12 -13.36
C GLU A 400 2.73 -10.99 -13.77
N ARG A 401 3.66 -10.93 -12.80
CA ARG A 401 5.11 -10.90 -13.08
C ARG A 401 5.61 -12.16 -13.80
N LEU A 402 5.07 -13.33 -13.49
CA LEU A 402 5.38 -14.57 -14.21
C LEU A 402 4.78 -14.57 -15.62
N ASN A 403 3.58 -14.04 -15.80
CA ASN A 403 2.94 -13.88 -17.10
C ASN A 403 3.68 -12.85 -17.98
N SER A 404 4.10 -11.71 -17.43
CA SER A 404 4.86 -10.70 -18.17
C SER A 404 6.27 -11.19 -18.52
N ALA A 405 6.94 -11.94 -17.63
CA ALA A 405 8.16 -12.68 -17.97
C ALA A 405 7.94 -13.69 -19.11
N ALA A 406 6.89 -14.52 -19.04
CA ALA A 406 6.58 -15.51 -20.08
C ALA A 406 6.11 -14.87 -21.42
N LEU A 407 5.54 -13.66 -21.38
CA LEU A 407 5.23 -12.87 -22.58
C LEU A 407 6.50 -12.25 -23.18
N LEU A 408 7.43 -11.75 -22.36
CA LEU A 408 8.74 -11.28 -22.81
C LEU A 408 9.59 -12.42 -23.40
N GLU A 409 9.54 -13.62 -22.83
CA GLU A 409 10.18 -14.82 -23.40
C GLU A 409 9.58 -15.18 -24.78
N LYS A 410 8.25 -15.12 -24.92
CA LYS A 410 7.57 -15.32 -26.22
C LYS A 410 7.90 -14.23 -27.24
N ILE A 411 8.01 -12.98 -26.83
CA ILE A 411 8.45 -11.88 -27.73
C ILE A 411 9.91 -12.12 -28.14
N GLY A 412 10.77 -12.51 -27.20
CA GLY A 412 12.17 -12.86 -27.45
C GLY A 412 12.38 -14.08 -28.35
N SER A 413 11.44 -15.03 -28.41
CA SER A 413 11.47 -16.17 -29.34
C SER A 413 10.83 -15.89 -30.70
N LEU A 414 9.85 -14.98 -30.76
CA LEU A 414 9.27 -14.50 -32.02
C LEU A 414 10.18 -13.51 -32.77
N GLN A 415 10.96 -12.69 -32.05
CA GLN A 415 11.87 -11.72 -32.66
C GLN A 415 12.92 -12.34 -33.63
N PRO A 416 13.61 -13.47 -33.32
CA PRO A 416 14.48 -14.13 -34.29
C PRO A 416 13.69 -14.77 -35.45
N GLU A 417 12.49 -15.32 -35.22
CA GLU A 417 11.69 -15.82 -36.36
C GLU A 417 11.34 -14.68 -37.33
N VAL A 418 10.92 -13.51 -36.82
CA VAL A 418 10.66 -12.32 -37.65
C VAL A 418 11.93 -11.89 -38.40
N ALA A 419 13.10 -11.90 -37.75
CA ALA A 419 14.36 -11.59 -38.41
C ALA A 419 14.71 -12.59 -39.53
N ASP A 420 14.45 -13.88 -39.33
CA ASP A 420 14.62 -14.92 -40.36
C ASP A 420 13.63 -14.75 -41.52
N ARG A 421 12.36 -14.40 -41.23
CA ARG A 421 11.37 -14.05 -42.27
C ARG A 421 11.82 -12.81 -43.07
N ASP A 422 12.30 -11.76 -42.41
CA ASP A 422 12.83 -10.56 -43.07
C ASP A 422 14.05 -10.87 -43.93
N ASN A 423 14.92 -11.80 -43.52
CA ASN A 423 16.07 -12.22 -44.31
C ASN A 423 15.64 -13.04 -45.55
N ILE A 424 14.64 -13.91 -45.42
CA ILE A 424 14.03 -14.64 -46.55
C ILE A 424 13.34 -13.66 -47.52
N ILE A 425 12.63 -12.65 -47.00
CA ILE A 425 12.01 -11.60 -47.82
C ILE A 425 13.08 -10.84 -48.61
N LYS A 426 14.17 -10.39 -47.98
CA LYS A 426 15.28 -9.72 -48.67
C LYS A 426 15.88 -10.59 -49.77
N SER A 427 16.17 -11.86 -49.51
CA SER A 427 16.69 -12.75 -50.57
C SER A 427 15.72 -12.93 -51.74
N LEU A 428 14.41 -12.99 -51.48
CA LEU A 428 13.39 -13.06 -52.54
C LEU A 428 13.23 -11.72 -53.27
N GLU A 429 13.46 -10.58 -52.62
CA GLU A 429 13.51 -9.26 -53.25
C GLU A 429 14.76 -9.07 -54.12
N ASP A 430 15.92 -9.54 -53.67
CA ASP A 430 17.18 -9.57 -54.43
C ASP A 430 17.09 -10.51 -55.65
N GLU A 431 16.54 -11.72 -55.48
CA GLU A 431 16.25 -12.64 -56.59
C GLU A 431 15.29 -12.00 -57.60
N LYS A 432 14.22 -11.36 -57.13
CA LYS A 432 13.26 -10.64 -57.97
C LYS A 432 13.89 -9.45 -58.69
N ALA A 433 14.80 -8.71 -58.05
CA ALA A 433 15.56 -7.64 -58.68
C ALA A 433 16.48 -8.18 -59.78
N SER A 434 17.21 -9.26 -59.50
CA SER A 434 18.05 -9.97 -60.49
C SER A 434 17.24 -10.50 -61.67
N LEU A 435 16.06 -11.09 -61.42
CA LEU A 435 15.15 -11.55 -62.50
C LEU A 435 14.59 -10.37 -63.31
N LEU A 436 14.30 -9.23 -62.69
CA LEU A 436 13.89 -8.01 -63.41
C LEU A 436 15.03 -7.44 -64.26
N GLU A 437 16.27 -7.40 -63.75
CA GLU A 437 17.45 -7.00 -64.53
C GLU A 437 17.68 -7.96 -65.71
N GLN A 438 17.54 -9.27 -65.50
CA GLN A 438 17.62 -10.28 -66.56
C GLN A 438 16.52 -10.07 -67.62
N ILE A 439 15.28 -9.77 -67.22
CA ILE A 439 14.19 -9.45 -68.14
C ILE A 439 14.46 -8.15 -68.91
N GLU A 440 15.00 -7.12 -68.27
CA GLU A 440 15.39 -5.87 -68.93
C GLU A 440 16.54 -6.08 -69.90
N LYS A 441 17.56 -6.85 -69.51
CA LYS A 441 18.69 -7.26 -70.35
C LYS A 441 18.25 -8.10 -71.55
N VAL A 442 17.26 -8.98 -71.40
CA VAL A 442 16.65 -9.72 -72.51
C VAL A 442 15.84 -8.79 -73.43
N LYS A 443 15.12 -7.79 -72.88
CA LYS A 443 14.41 -6.77 -73.70
C LYS A 443 15.39 -5.87 -74.47
N ALA A 444 16.49 -5.46 -73.85
CA ALA A 444 17.55 -4.67 -74.49
C ALA A 444 18.31 -5.49 -75.55
N SER A 445 18.59 -6.77 -75.28
CA SER A 445 19.13 -7.74 -76.25
C SER A 445 18.16 -7.96 -77.42
N GLY A 446 16.86 -7.97 -77.15
CA GLY A 446 15.77 -7.91 -78.13
C GLY A 446 15.63 -6.58 -78.89
N GLY A 447 16.67 -5.75 -78.92
CA GLY A 447 16.72 -4.39 -79.50
C GLY A 447 16.52 -4.27 -81.02
N SER A 448 15.91 -5.26 -81.68
CA SER A 448 15.51 -5.20 -83.09
C SER A 448 14.16 -4.50 -83.33
N SER A 449 13.46 -4.05 -82.26
CA SER A 449 12.12 -3.43 -82.33
C SER A 449 12.03 -2.22 -83.28
N ALA A 450 13.13 -1.50 -83.53
CA ALA A 450 13.18 -0.40 -84.49
C ALA A 450 12.81 -0.79 -85.94
N GLY A 451 12.89 -2.07 -86.30
CA GLY A 451 12.33 -2.61 -87.54
C GLY A 451 10.83 -2.92 -87.46
N ASN A 452 10.34 -3.33 -86.29
CA ASN A 452 8.99 -3.83 -86.07
C ASN A 452 7.94 -2.71 -86.07
N ASP A 453 8.25 -1.56 -85.47
CA ASP A 453 7.31 -0.42 -85.46
C ASP A 453 7.18 0.24 -86.86
N LYS A 454 8.24 0.18 -87.68
CA LYS A 454 8.16 0.52 -89.12
C LYS A 454 7.36 -0.50 -89.93
N ALA A 455 7.31 -1.78 -89.52
CA ALA A 455 6.47 -2.79 -90.16
C ALA A 455 4.99 -2.57 -89.81
N ARG A 456 4.67 -2.32 -88.53
CA ARG A 456 3.32 -1.97 -88.05
C ARG A 456 2.75 -0.74 -88.76
N ALA A 457 3.50 0.37 -88.77
CA ALA A 457 3.08 1.60 -89.44
C ALA A 457 2.86 1.45 -90.97
N ARG A 458 3.48 0.45 -91.61
CA ARG A 458 3.20 0.09 -93.02
C ARG A 458 1.90 -0.71 -93.14
N LEU A 459 1.70 -1.73 -92.30
CA LEU A 459 0.49 -2.56 -92.30
C LEU A 459 -0.77 -1.73 -92.03
N ASP A 460 -0.73 -0.80 -91.06
CA ASP A 460 -1.91 0.02 -90.73
C ASP A 460 -2.22 1.05 -91.82
N ARG A 461 -1.20 1.55 -92.53
CA ARG A 461 -1.41 2.38 -93.73
C ARG A 461 -1.95 1.58 -94.92
N GLN A 462 -1.57 0.30 -95.07
CA GLN A 462 -2.13 -0.59 -96.08
C GLN A 462 -3.61 -0.92 -95.78
N ARG A 463 -3.94 -1.23 -94.52
CA ARG A 463 -5.32 -1.42 -94.05
C ARG A 463 -6.20 -0.20 -94.34
N ALA A 464 -5.74 1.00 -93.99
CA ALA A 464 -6.47 2.25 -94.20
C ALA A 464 -6.68 2.63 -95.68
N LEU A 465 -5.88 2.10 -96.60
CA LEU A 465 -6.09 2.23 -98.04
C LEU A 465 -7.09 1.19 -98.56
N ALA A 466 -6.92 -0.09 -98.20
CA ALA A 466 -7.79 -1.18 -98.62
C ALA A 466 -9.25 -0.98 -98.18
N VAL A 467 -9.50 -0.44 -96.96
CA VAL A 467 -10.86 -0.08 -96.51
C VAL A 467 -11.51 0.94 -97.44
N LYS A 468 -10.77 1.96 -97.88
CA LYS A 468 -11.30 3.01 -98.77
C LYS A 468 -11.53 2.52 -100.20
N GLU A 469 -10.72 1.58 -100.68
CA GLU A 469 -10.96 0.90 -101.95
C GLU A 469 -12.23 0.03 -101.88
N VAL A 470 -12.47 -0.67 -100.76
CA VAL A 470 -13.72 -1.43 -100.54
C VAL A 470 -14.95 -0.51 -100.43
N GLU A 471 -14.84 0.63 -99.74
CA GLU A 471 -15.91 1.64 -99.68
C GLU A 471 -16.23 2.21 -101.07
N TYR A 472 -15.20 2.54 -101.87
CA TYR A 472 -15.35 3.03 -103.24
C TYR A 472 -15.98 1.98 -104.17
N LEU A 473 -15.54 0.73 -104.12
CA LEU A 473 -16.10 -0.37 -104.92
C LEU A 473 -17.55 -0.68 -104.53
N ARG A 474 -17.92 -0.57 -103.24
CA ARG A 474 -19.32 -0.67 -102.79
C ARG A 474 -20.19 0.47 -103.32
N ALA A 475 -19.66 1.69 -103.37
CA ALA A 475 -20.37 2.82 -103.98
C ALA A 475 -20.59 2.60 -105.49
N GLN A 476 -19.60 2.06 -106.21
CA GLN A 476 -19.73 1.72 -107.64
C GLN A 476 -20.75 0.59 -107.89
N LEU A 477 -20.72 -0.49 -107.08
CA LEU A 477 -21.74 -1.54 -107.16
C LEU A 477 -23.14 -0.97 -106.94
N LYS A 478 -23.33 -0.15 -105.89
CA LYS A 478 -24.63 0.48 -105.60
C LYS A 478 -25.12 1.40 -106.73
N THR A 479 -24.24 2.03 -107.51
CA THR A 479 -24.65 2.74 -108.73
C THR A 479 -25.05 1.80 -109.86
N PHE A 480 -24.38 0.66 -110.05
CA PHE A 480 -24.81 -0.34 -111.03
C PHE A 480 -26.13 -1.00 -110.65
N ASP A 481 -26.34 -1.34 -109.37
CA ASP A 481 -27.62 -1.85 -108.87
C ASP A 481 -28.76 -0.88 -109.17
N MET A 482 -28.52 0.43 -108.98
CA MET A 482 -29.50 1.48 -109.33
C MET A 482 -29.71 1.62 -110.85
N GLU A 483 -28.66 1.50 -111.68
CA GLU A 483 -28.79 1.55 -113.13
C GLU A 483 -29.56 0.34 -113.68
N ASP A 484 -29.24 -0.89 -113.24
CA ASP A 484 -29.95 -2.11 -113.66
C ASP A 484 -31.43 -2.09 -113.26
N ILE A 485 -31.76 -1.63 -112.04
CA ILE A 485 -33.16 -1.41 -111.60
C ILE A 485 -33.90 -0.44 -112.54
N THR A 486 -33.23 0.57 -113.10
CA THR A 486 -33.86 1.51 -114.05
C THR A 486 -33.89 1.02 -115.51
N MET A 487 -33.02 0.08 -115.89
CA MET A 487 -32.84 -0.35 -117.28
C MET A 487 -33.49 -1.70 -117.61
N GLN A 488 -33.71 -2.60 -116.64
CA GLN A 488 -34.29 -3.93 -116.87
C GLN A 488 -35.36 -4.34 -115.83
N PRO A 489 -36.51 -3.65 -115.77
CA PRO A 489 -37.54 -3.94 -114.77
C PRO A 489 -38.20 -5.34 -114.90
N GLU A 490 -38.19 -5.97 -116.08
CA GLU A 490 -38.84 -7.29 -116.26
C GLU A 490 -37.97 -8.50 -115.84
N THR A 491 -36.70 -8.31 -115.49
CA THR A 491 -35.80 -9.37 -114.98
C THR A 491 -35.49 -9.25 -113.48
N VAL A 492 -35.87 -8.14 -112.84
CA VAL A 492 -35.76 -7.95 -111.39
C VAL A 492 -37.05 -8.39 -110.71
N ASP A 493 -37.07 -9.60 -110.15
CA ASP A 493 -38.11 -9.98 -109.18
C ASP A 493 -38.08 -9.00 -108.00
N GLU A 494 -39.07 -8.11 -107.89
CA GLU A 494 -39.22 -7.21 -106.74
C GLU A 494 -39.23 -8.00 -105.42
N GLN A 495 -39.81 -9.21 -105.43
CA GLN A 495 -39.80 -10.13 -104.28
C GLN A 495 -38.39 -10.62 -103.92
N LYS A 496 -37.47 -10.78 -104.89
CA LYS A 496 -36.06 -11.09 -104.60
C LYS A 496 -35.31 -9.85 -104.12
N ALA A 497 -35.57 -8.67 -104.69
CA ALA A 497 -34.98 -7.42 -104.22
C ALA A 497 -35.38 -7.11 -102.77
N GLN A 498 -36.68 -7.23 -102.45
CA GLN A 498 -37.22 -7.13 -101.09
C GLN A 498 -36.63 -8.23 -100.18
N ARG A 499 -36.53 -9.48 -100.64
CA ARG A 499 -35.91 -10.57 -99.87
C ARG A 499 -34.42 -10.35 -99.60
N ILE A 500 -33.70 -9.69 -100.52
CA ILE A 500 -32.30 -9.30 -100.32
C ILE A 500 -32.23 -8.16 -99.30
N GLN A 501 -33.08 -7.14 -99.40
CA GLN A 501 -33.17 -6.07 -98.40
C GLN A 501 -33.55 -6.60 -97.00
N GLU A 502 -34.52 -7.51 -96.89
CA GLU A 502 -34.84 -8.23 -95.64
C GLU A 502 -33.61 -8.95 -95.07
N LEU A 503 -32.80 -9.58 -95.92
CA LEU A 503 -31.58 -10.29 -95.50
C LEU A 503 -30.43 -9.34 -95.18
N GLU A 504 -30.30 -8.20 -95.85
CA GLU A 504 -29.31 -7.16 -95.56
C GLU A 504 -29.64 -6.44 -94.25
N ASP A 505 -30.89 -6.03 -94.05
CA ASP A 505 -31.37 -5.45 -92.79
C ASP A 505 -31.22 -6.44 -91.63
N LEU A 506 -31.50 -7.72 -91.83
CA LEU A 506 -31.35 -8.75 -90.79
C LEU A 506 -29.87 -9.11 -90.53
N VAL A 507 -29.00 -9.00 -91.54
CA VAL A 507 -27.53 -9.10 -91.38
C VAL A 507 -26.94 -7.86 -90.71
N ASP A 508 -27.46 -6.66 -90.97
CA ASP A 508 -27.04 -5.43 -90.28
C ASP A 508 -27.60 -5.38 -88.85
N GLN A 509 -28.81 -5.87 -88.61
CA GLN A 509 -29.32 -6.18 -87.27
C GLN A 509 -28.36 -7.14 -86.56
N TYR A 510 -28.01 -8.30 -87.16
CA TYR A 510 -27.01 -9.19 -86.56
C TYR A 510 -25.63 -8.56 -86.37
N LYS A 511 -25.17 -7.62 -87.22
CA LYS A 511 -23.93 -6.87 -86.96
C LYS A 511 -24.09 -5.95 -85.75
N THR A 512 -25.21 -5.25 -85.62
CA THR A 512 -25.49 -4.42 -84.43
C THR A 512 -25.64 -5.27 -83.17
N GLU A 513 -26.35 -6.41 -83.22
CA GLU A 513 -26.45 -7.36 -82.12
C GLU A 513 -25.10 -7.96 -81.77
N VAL A 514 -24.22 -8.26 -82.75
CA VAL A 514 -22.86 -8.74 -82.46
C VAL A 514 -21.99 -7.62 -81.87
N THR A 515 -22.15 -6.35 -82.25
CA THR A 515 -21.41 -5.25 -81.61
C THR A 515 -21.97 -4.88 -80.24
N THR A 516 -23.28 -4.95 -80.00
CA THR A 516 -23.86 -4.80 -78.65
C THR A 516 -23.51 -6.01 -77.79
N LEU A 517 -23.60 -7.24 -78.28
CA LEU A 517 -23.12 -8.43 -77.56
C LEU A 517 -21.61 -8.39 -77.30
N HIS A 518 -20.79 -7.78 -78.16
CA HIS A 518 -19.38 -7.53 -77.85
C HIS A 518 -19.20 -6.43 -76.79
N ALA A 519 -20.00 -5.36 -76.81
CA ALA A 519 -19.99 -4.33 -75.77
C ALA A 519 -20.49 -4.86 -74.42
N ASP A 520 -21.56 -5.65 -74.44
CA ASP A 520 -22.15 -6.33 -73.30
C ASP A 520 -21.22 -7.41 -72.76
N LEU A 521 -20.57 -8.23 -73.63
CA LEU A 521 -19.50 -9.14 -73.22
C LEU A 521 -18.29 -8.39 -72.67
N THR A 522 -17.92 -7.23 -73.20
CA THR A 522 -16.84 -6.39 -72.61
C THR A 522 -17.27 -5.88 -71.23
N SER A 523 -18.54 -5.49 -71.08
CA SER A 523 -19.11 -5.06 -69.79
C SER A 523 -19.19 -6.21 -68.79
N LEU A 524 -19.60 -7.40 -69.23
CA LEU A 524 -19.70 -8.63 -68.43
C LEU A 524 -18.33 -9.22 -68.12
N GLU A 525 -17.34 -9.11 -68.99
CA GLU A 525 -15.95 -9.45 -68.70
C GLU A 525 -15.42 -8.50 -67.61
N SER A 526 -15.71 -7.19 -67.71
CA SER A 526 -15.36 -6.22 -66.66
C SER A 526 -16.16 -6.37 -65.35
N ALA A 527 -17.36 -6.97 -65.38
CA ALA A 527 -18.22 -7.17 -64.21
C ALA A 527 -18.14 -8.58 -63.58
N SER A 528 -17.73 -9.60 -64.34
CA SER A 528 -17.59 -10.99 -63.87
C SER A 528 -16.21 -11.28 -63.26
N MET A 529 -15.24 -10.37 -63.41
CA MET A 529 -14.00 -10.36 -62.63
C MET A 529 -14.26 -9.93 -61.17
N SER A 530 -15.05 -10.73 -60.45
CA SER A 530 -15.26 -10.60 -59.00
C SER A 530 -15.45 -11.95 -58.29
N PRO A 531 -14.40 -12.80 -58.22
CA PRO A 531 -14.27 -13.79 -57.18
C PRO A 531 -13.70 -13.18 -55.89
N VAL A 532 -13.98 -13.86 -54.79
CA VAL A 532 -13.51 -13.58 -53.42
C VAL A 532 -11.99 -13.39 -53.32
N GLN A 533 -11.58 -12.33 -52.59
CA GLN A 533 -10.33 -12.10 -51.80
C GLN A 533 -9.21 -13.17 -51.81
N PRO A 534 -7.90 -12.81 -51.67
CA PRO A 534 -7.25 -11.48 -51.75
C PRO A 534 -5.87 -11.50 -52.49
N VAL A 535 -5.01 -10.50 -52.19
CA VAL A 535 -3.52 -10.45 -52.39
C VAL A 535 -2.97 -9.98 -53.78
N THR A 536 -2.55 -8.71 -53.80
CA THR A 536 -1.50 -8.06 -54.64
C THR A 536 -1.47 -8.21 -56.19
N GLY A 537 -1.31 -7.07 -56.89
CA GLY A 537 -0.14 -6.97 -57.79
C GLY A 537 -0.23 -6.42 -59.22
N SER A 538 -0.56 -5.13 -59.40
CA SER A 538 0.14 -4.23 -60.35
C SER A 538 -0.12 -4.32 -61.89
N LYS A 539 -0.90 -3.34 -62.43
CA LYS A 539 -0.49 -2.30 -63.44
C LYS A 539 -1.45 -2.01 -64.63
N ARG A 540 -2.35 -1.03 -64.42
CA ARG A 540 -2.78 0.05 -65.36
C ARG A 540 -3.68 -0.34 -66.57
N PRO A 541 -4.49 0.58 -67.15
CA PRO A 541 -4.36 2.05 -67.11
C PRO A 541 -5.61 2.91 -66.75
N ARG A 542 -5.38 3.83 -65.81
CA ARG A 542 -5.74 5.26 -65.82
C ARG A 542 -7.18 5.73 -66.08
N SER A 543 -7.83 6.17 -64.99
CA SER A 543 -8.96 7.13 -64.99
C SER A 543 -8.77 8.21 -63.89
N ASP A 544 -7.51 8.53 -63.59
CA ASP A 544 -7.05 9.27 -62.41
C ASP A 544 -7.58 10.73 -62.34
N SER A 545 -8.75 10.96 -61.71
CA SER A 545 -9.13 12.30 -61.20
C SER A 545 -10.24 12.27 -60.15
N HIS A 546 -11.45 11.83 -60.50
CA HIS A 546 -12.61 11.94 -59.60
C HIS A 546 -12.56 10.92 -58.46
N ASP A 547 -12.50 9.62 -58.79
CA ASP A 547 -12.48 8.55 -57.78
C ASP A 547 -11.24 8.61 -56.88
N ASP A 548 -10.07 8.96 -57.42
CA ASP A 548 -8.84 9.13 -56.62
C ASP A 548 -8.99 10.28 -55.61
N THR A 549 -9.53 11.44 -56.02
CA THR A 549 -9.68 12.57 -55.09
C THR A 549 -10.79 12.35 -54.06
N GLU A 550 -11.87 11.66 -54.41
CA GLU A 550 -12.91 11.27 -53.44
C GLU A 550 -12.43 10.16 -52.50
N SER A 551 -11.70 9.16 -53.00
CA SER A 551 -11.07 8.11 -52.19
C SER A 551 -10.01 8.68 -51.24
N GLU A 552 -9.17 9.61 -51.70
CA GLU A 552 -8.24 10.34 -50.83
C GLU A 552 -8.98 11.21 -49.81
N HIS A 553 -10.05 11.91 -50.19
CA HIS A 553 -10.82 12.74 -49.26
C HIS A 553 -11.55 11.90 -48.20
N LEU A 554 -12.19 10.78 -48.60
CA LEU A 554 -12.78 9.81 -47.69
C LEU A 554 -11.72 9.15 -46.81
N GLY A 555 -10.55 8.82 -47.35
CA GLY A 555 -9.40 8.31 -46.59
C GLY A 555 -8.86 9.32 -45.57
N GLN A 556 -8.79 10.61 -45.93
CA GLN A 556 -8.45 11.69 -45.01
C GLN A 556 -9.53 11.90 -43.94
N LEU A 557 -10.82 11.84 -44.30
CA LEU A 557 -11.93 11.93 -43.35
C LEU A 557 -11.94 10.73 -42.40
N ALA A 558 -11.69 9.51 -42.88
CA ALA A 558 -11.58 8.32 -42.04
C ALA A 558 -10.37 8.39 -41.08
N ARG A 559 -9.22 8.90 -41.55
CA ARG A 559 -8.05 9.18 -40.68
C ARG A 559 -8.36 10.26 -39.64
N LYS A 560 -9.01 11.35 -40.03
CA LYS A 560 -9.46 12.43 -39.12
C LYS A 560 -10.49 11.91 -38.10
N ASN A 561 -11.45 11.09 -38.52
CA ASN A 561 -12.47 10.51 -37.66
C ASN A 561 -11.86 9.53 -36.64
N ARG A 562 -10.95 8.65 -37.07
CA ARG A 562 -10.17 7.79 -36.15
C ARG A 562 -9.29 8.59 -35.19
N LYS A 563 -8.66 9.69 -35.66
CA LYS A 563 -7.87 10.58 -34.80
C LYS A 563 -8.74 11.29 -33.77
N LEU A 564 -9.91 11.79 -34.16
CA LEU A 564 -10.89 12.39 -33.24
C LEU A 564 -11.50 11.36 -32.28
N GLN A 565 -11.69 10.11 -32.70
CA GLN A 565 -12.10 9.01 -31.81
C GLN A 565 -11.02 8.69 -30.77
N ALA A 566 -9.75 8.64 -31.18
CA ALA A 566 -8.62 8.48 -30.26
C ALA A 566 -8.50 9.69 -29.31
N GLU A 567 -8.53 10.92 -29.83
CA GLU A 567 -8.51 12.13 -29.00
C GLU A 567 -9.70 12.20 -28.03
N LEU A 568 -10.87 11.69 -28.41
CA LEU A 568 -12.02 11.56 -27.51
C LEU A 568 -11.81 10.47 -26.45
N SER A 569 -11.26 9.30 -26.78
CA SER A 569 -10.95 8.27 -25.77
C SER A 569 -9.86 8.75 -24.81
N ASP A 570 -8.83 9.43 -25.32
CA ASP A 570 -7.74 9.99 -24.53
C ASP A 570 -8.26 11.09 -23.60
N LEU A 571 -9.12 12.00 -24.09
CA LEU A 571 -9.76 13.02 -23.25
C LEU A 571 -10.73 12.43 -22.23
N GLN A 572 -11.45 11.35 -22.55
CA GLN A 572 -12.31 10.64 -21.60
C GLN A 572 -11.49 9.93 -20.50
N GLN A 573 -10.39 9.28 -20.86
CA GLN A 573 -9.45 8.69 -19.89
C GLN A 573 -8.82 9.76 -19.00
N ASN A 574 -8.34 10.86 -19.57
CA ASN A 574 -7.76 11.97 -18.82
C ASN A 574 -8.79 12.64 -17.88
N LEU A 575 -10.05 12.82 -18.32
CA LEU A 575 -11.12 13.32 -17.44
C LEU A 575 -11.44 12.35 -16.29
N HIS A 576 -11.48 11.04 -16.56
CA HIS A 576 -11.73 10.03 -15.54
C HIS A 576 -10.59 9.94 -14.51
N LEU A 577 -9.32 10.02 -14.96
CA LEU A 577 -8.15 10.10 -14.09
C LEU A 577 -8.18 11.39 -13.25
N LEU A 578 -8.42 12.55 -13.86
CA LEU A 578 -8.48 13.83 -13.15
C LEU A 578 -9.66 13.89 -12.15
N GLN A 579 -10.77 13.21 -12.43
CA GLN A 579 -11.87 13.02 -11.48
C GLN A 579 -11.46 12.14 -10.29
N LYS A 580 -10.76 11.02 -10.52
CA LYS A 580 -10.19 10.18 -9.45
C LYS A 580 -9.17 10.95 -8.59
N GLU A 581 -8.26 11.69 -9.22
CA GLU A 581 -7.31 12.57 -8.52
C GLU A 581 -8.04 13.65 -7.70
N HIS A 582 -9.13 14.22 -8.23
CA HIS A 582 -9.92 15.20 -7.49
C HIS A 582 -10.63 14.58 -6.26
N SER A 583 -11.22 13.39 -6.37
CA SER A 583 -11.79 12.71 -5.19
C SER A 583 -10.74 12.32 -4.15
N VAL A 584 -9.59 11.78 -4.59
CA VAL A 584 -8.49 11.41 -3.69
C VAL A 584 -7.89 12.63 -2.99
N THR A 585 -7.69 13.75 -3.70
CA THR A 585 -7.19 14.99 -3.08
C THR A 585 -8.22 15.64 -2.15
N LEU A 586 -9.53 15.54 -2.43
CA LEU A 586 -10.57 15.96 -1.49
C LEU A 586 -10.57 15.12 -0.21
N GLU A 587 -10.40 13.81 -0.30
CA GLU A 587 -10.26 12.92 0.87
C GLU A 587 -8.97 13.16 1.66
N GLN A 588 -7.83 13.34 0.97
CA GLN A 588 -6.57 13.71 1.63
C GLN A 588 -6.73 15.05 2.36
N LEU A 589 -7.46 16.01 1.78
CA LEU A 589 -7.73 17.31 2.37
C LEU A 589 -8.75 17.25 3.52
N SER A 590 -9.72 16.33 3.52
CA SER A 590 -10.59 16.09 4.68
C SER A 590 -9.81 15.41 5.82
N LYS A 591 -9.07 14.33 5.52
CA LYS A 591 -8.20 13.61 6.48
C LYS A 591 -7.12 14.53 7.07
N ALA A 592 -6.57 15.46 6.27
CA ALA A 592 -5.65 16.49 6.74
C ALA A 592 -6.32 17.56 7.62
N LYS A 593 -7.56 17.98 7.31
CA LYS A 593 -8.36 18.87 8.18
C LYS A 593 -8.73 18.19 9.50
N GLU A 594 -9.07 16.90 9.47
CA GLU A 594 -9.33 16.09 10.67
C GLU A 594 -8.06 16.00 11.55
N ARG A 595 -6.91 15.64 10.96
CA ARG A 595 -5.59 15.70 11.61
C ARG A 595 -5.31 17.09 12.22
N ALA A 596 -5.57 18.18 11.49
CA ALA A 596 -5.40 19.56 11.98
C ALA A 596 -6.45 19.98 13.03
N SER A 597 -7.61 19.34 13.09
CA SER A 597 -8.65 19.55 14.10
C SER A 597 -8.41 18.79 15.40
N THR A 598 -7.33 17.99 15.49
CA THR A 598 -6.95 17.30 16.72
C THR A 598 -6.78 18.31 17.86
N ARG A 599 -7.61 18.16 18.89
CA ARG A 599 -7.71 19.15 19.97
C ARG A 599 -6.46 19.11 20.84
N ILE A 600 -5.53 20.02 20.58
CA ILE A 600 -4.34 20.24 21.41
C ILE A 600 -4.79 20.48 22.85
N LEU A 601 -4.45 19.55 23.74
CA LEU A 601 -4.70 19.64 25.18
C LEU A 601 -3.71 20.62 25.83
N SER A 602 -3.93 21.90 25.56
CA SER A 602 -3.30 23.00 26.28
C SER A 602 -3.89 23.12 27.69
N LEU A 603 -3.08 23.60 28.64
CA LEU A 603 -3.56 23.99 29.96
C LEU A 603 -4.57 25.15 29.80
N ARG A 604 -5.66 25.12 30.59
CA ARG A 604 -6.75 26.12 30.51
C ARG A 604 -6.28 27.57 30.65
N SER A 605 -5.18 27.78 31.36
CA SER A 605 -4.36 29.00 31.34
C SER A 605 -2.94 28.58 31.00
N ASN A 606 -2.44 29.00 29.83
CA ASN A 606 -1.08 28.73 29.39
C ASN A 606 -0.34 30.06 29.38
N PRO A 607 0.65 30.29 30.27
CA PRO A 607 1.28 31.61 30.43
C PRO A 607 1.94 32.11 29.12
N THR A 608 2.38 31.22 28.24
CA THR A 608 2.88 31.60 26.91
C THR A 608 1.76 32.12 26.01
N SER A 609 0.60 31.45 26.00
CA SER A 609 -0.58 31.87 25.23
C SER A 609 -1.19 33.15 25.80
N ASP A 610 -1.18 33.32 27.12
CA ASP A 610 -1.68 34.52 27.79
C ASP A 610 -0.76 35.72 27.51
N TYR A 611 0.57 35.50 27.53
CA TYR A 611 1.56 36.50 27.11
C TYR A 611 1.46 36.85 25.62
N GLU A 612 1.23 35.88 24.73
CA GLU A 612 0.99 36.14 23.31
C GLU A 612 -0.34 36.85 23.05
N ALA A 613 -1.39 36.55 23.81
CA ALA A 613 -2.65 37.29 23.77
C ALA A 613 -2.46 38.75 24.21
N VAL A 614 -1.74 39.00 25.31
CA VAL A 614 -1.41 40.37 25.76
C VAL A 614 -0.52 41.09 24.74
N LYS A 615 0.48 40.40 24.16
CA LYS A 615 1.39 40.96 23.14
C LYS A 615 0.66 41.29 21.84
N THR A 616 -0.27 40.45 21.40
CA THR A 616 -1.07 40.70 20.18
C THR A 616 -2.13 41.77 20.41
N ALA A 617 -2.78 41.79 21.59
CA ALA A 617 -3.72 42.84 21.97
C ALA A 617 -3.04 44.21 22.11
N THR A 618 -1.86 44.29 22.74
CA THR A 618 -1.08 45.55 22.82
C THR A 618 -0.56 45.99 21.45
N LEU A 619 -0.08 45.08 20.59
CA LEU A 619 0.27 45.41 19.21
C LEU A 619 -0.93 45.83 18.35
N ALA A 620 -2.13 45.32 18.63
CA ALA A 620 -3.37 45.74 17.97
C ALA A 620 -3.80 47.13 18.45
N ALA A 621 -3.79 47.38 19.77
CA ALA A 621 -4.08 48.67 20.37
C ALA A 621 -3.10 49.75 19.87
N LEU A 622 -1.79 49.49 19.89
CA LEU A 622 -0.77 50.41 19.37
C LEU A 622 -0.92 50.65 17.85
N LYS A 623 -1.40 49.67 17.07
CA LYS A 623 -1.69 49.87 15.64
C LYS A 623 -2.95 50.71 15.42
N ALA A 624 -3.99 50.52 16.23
CA ALA A 624 -5.19 51.34 16.21
C ALA A 624 -4.85 52.79 16.62
N GLU A 625 -4.15 52.97 17.73
CA GLU A 625 -3.66 54.27 18.20
C GLU A 625 -2.76 54.95 17.16
N ASN A 626 -1.81 54.24 16.53
CA ASN A 626 -1.00 54.84 15.45
C ASN A 626 -1.85 55.21 14.22
N ALA A 627 -2.86 54.42 13.85
CA ALA A 627 -3.77 54.76 12.76
C ALA A 627 -4.65 55.98 13.10
N GLU A 628 -5.15 56.06 14.34
CA GLU A 628 -5.90 57.19 14.85
C GLU A 628 -5.04 58.45 14.96
N LEU A 629 -3.82 58.37 15.49
CA LEU A 629 -2.86 59.47 15.56
C LEU A 629 -2.49 59.96 14.15
N VAL A 630 -2.23 59.07 13.19
CA VAL A 630 -2.00 59.45 11.78
C VAL A 630 -3.25 60.14 11.20
N ALA A 631 -4.45 59.64 11.46
CA ALA A 631 -5.69 60.30 11.03
C ALA A 631 -5.93 61.66 11.70
N HIS A 632 -5.53 61.83 12.97
CA HIS A 632 -5.60 63.12 13.68
C HIS A 632 -4.54 64.10 13.15
N ILE A 633 -3.31 63.67 12.89
CA ILE A 633 -2.26 64.48 12.26
C ILE A 633 -2.68 64.93 10.86
N GLN A 634 -3.34 64.07 10.08
CA GLN A 634 -3.90 64.42 8.77
C GLN A 634 -5.08 65.42 8.86
N ARG A 635 -5.82 65.44 9.97
CA ARG A 635 -6.98 66.35 10.18
C ARG A 635 -6.60 67.69 10.83
N GLN A 636 -5.63 67.70 11.74
CA GLN A 636 -5.26 68.85 12.56
C GLN A 636 -3.73 68.87 12.83
N PRO A 637 -2.91 69.40 11.90
CA PRO A 637 -1.45 69.37 11.98
C PRO A 637 -0.83 70.41 12.95
N THR A 638 -1.63 71.01 13.85
CA THR A 638 -1.25 72.18 14.65
C THR A 638 -1.34 72.00 16.17
N LEU A 639 -1.74 70.82 16.66
CA LEU A 639 -1.92 70.58 18.11
C LEU A 639 -0.71 69.94 18.82
N PHE A 640 0.31 69.54 18.07
CA PHE A 640 1.54 68.95 18.60
C PHE A 640 2.77 69.57 17.91
N ALA A 641 3.97 69.27 18.41
CA ALA A 641 5.23 69.59 17.75
C ALA A 641 5.45 68.66 16.54
N THR A 642 4.59 68.79 15.53
CA THR A 642 4.48 67.87 14.40
C THR A 642 5.54 68.19 13.33
N ILE A 643 6.27 67.16 12.88
CA ILE A 643 7.15 67.25 11.70
C ILE A 643 6.30 67.73 10.51
N PRO A 644 6.73 68.77 9.76
CA PRO A 644 5.96 69.28 8.62
C PRO A 644 5.50 68.17 7.69
N THR A 645 4.23 68.19 7.29
CA THR A 645 3.63 67.15 6.45
C THR A 645 4.35 66.97 5.11
N SER A 646 5.00 68.03 4.62
CA SER A 646 5.93 68.01 3.48
C SER A 646 7.18 67.16 3.72
N GLN A 647 7.79 67.23 4.91
CA GLN A 647 8.96 66.41 5.29
C GLN A 647 8.57 64.94 5.51
N LEU A 648 7.41 64.69 6.13
CA LEU A 648 6.87 63.33 6.25
C LEU A 648 6.59 62.72 4.88
N ALA A 649 5.98 63.48 3.97
CA ALA A 649 5.72 63.05 2.59
C ALA A 649 6.99 63.01 1.71
N ALA A 650 8.08 63.66 2.09
CA ALA A 650 9.39 63.50 1.45
C ALA A 650 10.04 62.18 1.90
N ALA A 651 10.17 61.95 3.21
CA ALA A 651 10.70 60.71 3.76
C ALA A 651 9.92 59.47 3.30
N GLN A 652 8.59 59.56 3.13
CA GLN A 652 7.79 58.48 2.56
C GLN A 652 8.07 58.22 1.07
N ARG A 653 8.45 59.24 0.28
CA ARG A 653 8.92 59.07 -1.10
C ARG A 653 10.32 58.46 -1.14
N GLU A 654 11.25 58.98 -0.35
CA GLU A 654 12.61 58.43 -0.21
C GLU A 654 12.58 56.94 0.18
N ILE A 655 11.72 56.54 1.12
CA ILE A 655 11.51 55.13 1.50
C ILE A 655 10.88 54.30 0.36
N ALA A 656 10.05 54.89 -0.50
CA ALA A 656 9.49 54.20 -1.65
C ALA A 656 10.52 54.05 -2.78
N GLU A 657 11.26 55.10 -3.07
CA GLU A 657 12.34 55.15 -4.06
C GLU A 657 13.44 54.15 -3.70
N ALA A 658 13.96 54.18 -2.46
CA ALA A 658 14.92 53.20 -1.96
C ALA A 658 14.42 51.75 -2.06
N LYS A 659 13.12 51.49 -1.86
CA LYS A 659 12.53 50.15 -2.08
C LYS A 659 12.53 49.76 -3.56
N THR A 660 12.28 50.70 -4.48
CA THR A 660 12.38 50.43 -5.93
C THR A 660 13.82 50.22 -6.38
N GLU A 661 14.78 50.97 -5.83
CA GLU A 661 16.21 50.77 -6.07
C GLU A 661 16.67 49.39 -5.59
N VAL A 662 16.36 49.01 -4.35
CA VAL A 662 16.63 47.67 -3.78
C VAL A 662 15.99 46.56 -4.64
N ALA A 663 14.75 46.74 -5.09
CA ALA A 663 14.10 45.80 -6.02
C ALA A 663 14.81 45.72 -7.39
N SER A 664 15.38 46.84 -7.88
CA SER A 664 16.18 46.85 -9.11
C SER A 664 17.54 46.17 -8.92
N ALA A 665 18.20 46.36 -7.76
CA ALA A 665 19.47 45.75 -7.39
C ALA A 665 19.33 44.24 -7.16
N HIS A 666 18.21 43.78 -6.60
CA HIS A 666 17.89 42.35 -6.54
C HIS A 666 17.67 41.75 -7.94
N LYS A 667 17.02 42.47 -8.87
CA LYS A 667 16.86 42.03 -10.27
C LYS A 667 18.19 41.97 -11.01
N SER A 668 19.10 42.94 -10.84
CA SER A 668 20.43 42.91 -11.46
C SER A 668 21.33 41.84 -10.83
N SER A 669 21.33 41.69 -9.49
CA SER A 669 22.03 40.61 -8.79
C SER A 669 21.57 39.23 -9.24
N ARG A 670 20.25 39.03 -9.40
CA ARG A 670 19.68 37.79 -9.93
C ARG A 670 20.16 37.51 -11.36
N ARG A 671 20.05 38.48 -12.27
CA ARG A 671 20.56 38.36 -13.66
C ARG A 671 22.06 38.06 -13.70
N LEU A 672 22.85 38.66 -12.80
CA LEU A 672 24.29 38.44 -12.73
C LEU A 672 24.61 37.01 -12.25
N LYS A 673 23.84 36.47 -11.30
CA LYS A 673 23.91 35.04 -10.92
C LYS A 673 23.50 34.11 -12.06
N GLU A 674 22.44 34.45 -12.81
CA GLU A 674 21.97 33.66 -13.96
C GLU A 674 23.03 33.65 -15.09
N VAL A 675 23.64 34.80 -15.42
CA VAL A 675 24.75 34.91 -16.38
C VAL A 675 26.02 34.22 -15.88
N TRP A 676 26.35 34.31 -14.59
CA TRP A 676 27.51 33.61 -14.04
C TRP A 676 27.31 32.09 -14.03
N ALA A 677 26.10 31.61 -13.75
CA ALA A 677 25.75 30.20 -13.87
C ALA A 677 25.91 29.70 -15.32
N ALA A 678 25.39 30.43 -16.31
CA ALA A 678 25.54 30.11 -17.73
C ALA A 678 27.02 30.06 -18.14
N LYS A 679 27.80 31.11 -17.85
CA LYS A 679 29.25 31.14 -18.13
C LYS A 679 30.04 30.07 -17.38
N SER A 680 29.58 29.67 -16.19
CA SER A 680 30.20 28.55 -15.46
C SER A 680 29.90 27.20 -16.11
N ALA A 681 28.77 27.05 -16.83
CA ALA A 681 28.48 25.86 -17.63
C ALA A 681 29.32 25.85 -18.92
N GLU A 682 29.35 26.96 -19.66
CA GLU A 682 30.22 27.16 -20.83
C GLU A 682 31.70 26.84 -20.49
N PHE A 683 32.19 27.32 -19.35
CA PHE A 683 33.56 27.04 -18.90
C PHE A 683 33.79 25.56 -18.53
N LYS A 684 32.82 24.90 -17.89
CA LYS A 684 32.90 23.45 -17.61
C LYS A 684 32.92 22.63 -18.89
N GLU A 685 32.08 22.99 -19.86
CA GLU A 685 32.02 22.35 -21.17
C GLU A 685 33.33 22.53 -21.93
N ALA A 686 33.90 23.74 -21.93
CA ALA A 686 35.21 24.01 -22.52
C ALA A 686 36.36 23.23 -21.84
N VAL A 687 36.37 23.14 -20.50
CA VAL A 687 37.36 22.33 -19.75
C VAL A 687 37.18 20.83 -20.02
N PHE A 688 35.94 20.35 -20.06
CA PHE A 688 35.65 18.95 -20.39
C PHE A 688 36.06 18.62 -21.83
N SER A 689 35.77 19.51 -22.79
CA SER A 689 36.14 19.35 -24.21
C SER A 689 37.64 19.46 -24.50
N THR A 690 38.43 20.06 -23.60
CA THR A 690 39.88 20.26 -23.80
C THR A 690 40.76 19.34 -22.94
N LEU A 691 40.27 18.92 -21.77
CA LEU A 691 41.04 18.13 -20.78
C LEU A 691 40.33 16.84 -20.33
N GLY A 692 39.06 16.62 -20.70
CA GLY A 692 38.28 15.45 -20.28
C GLY A 692 37.85 15.46 -18.81
N TRP A 693 38.09 16.55 -18.07
CA TRP A 693 37.85 16.63 -16.63
C TRP A 693 36.54 17.36 -16.29
N THR A 694 35.74 16.77 -15.40
CA THR A 694 34.45 17.33 -14.95
C THR A 694 34.65 18.25 -13.74
N VAL A 695 34.72 19.56 -13.97
CA VAL A 695 34.82 20.56 -12.89
C VAL A 695 33.44 20.85 -12.29
N SER A 696 33.32 20.81 -10.97
CA SER A 696 32.13 21.29 -10.25
C SER A 696 32.48 22.52 -9.40
N PHE A 697 31.57 23.50 -9.36
CA PHE A 697 31.68 24.68 -8.49
C PHE A 697 30.69 24.52 -7.36
N ILE A 698 31.18 24.48 -6.12
CA ILE A 698 30.36 24.34 -4.92
C ILE A 698 29.76 25.71 -4.58
N PRO A 699 28.43 25.84 -4.38
CA PRO A 699 27.79 27.11 -4.03
C PRO A 699 28.04 27.47 -2.56
N GLY A 700 29.27 27.91 -2.25
CA GLY A 700 29.67 28.26 -0.88
C GLY A 700 30.99 29.03 -0.74
N GLY A 701 31.88 29.01 -1.74
CA GLY A 701 33.14 29.76 -1.68
C GLY A 701 34.18 29.19 -0.70
N ARG A 702 34.18 27.86 -0.54
CA ARG A 702 35.27 27.05 0.02
C ARG A 702 35.46 25.82 -0.87
#